data_AF-A0A1H1AR56-F1
#
_entry.id   AF-A0A1H1AR56-F1
#
_cell.length_a   1.000
_cell.length_b   1.000
_cell.length_c   1.000
_cell.angle_alpha   90.00
_cell.angle_beta   90.00
_cell.angle_gamma   90.00
#
_symmetry.space_group_name_H-M   'P 1'
#
loop_
_entity.id
_entity.type
_entity.pdbx_description
1 polymer ?
#
loop_
_entity_poly.entity_id
_entity_poly.type
_entity_poly.pdbx_seq_one_letter_code
_entity_poly.pdbx_strand_id
1 'polypeptide(L)'
;MATPLNIIGGWYSDVAKPWAQQDICNYIPFAAEMPGTLSAVKAVDAPGLKPFVEIASNGGIRGMRNVEGKLLVVAGTTLYQISNTGVAIPRGTIPGTGLVSIDYNQQGIANQVLIGNGSAGYVYDTSLLTLERITDPAFPGTKAVAYLDSYLLGVEPLGRFWFHSNLADAEDYNALDRYESETAPDRIVDLKTSNEEVVVFNQTTTDFFVNTGASTGTFQSKGVSMDVGCASAASVVKLDNTLFWLDNYGVFQRLNGYSPQPVSTRVLESAISRFDWTRCRAMTYQDKGRKIVYWTFPGLLTIGYDVTTGLWHRRQAYGKASDRLSCIVNWNRKWIGGDYQSGRLYELDWEYMLQVDQPHVRRVHTMPLQRNGNRLNLHRLKLQFDTGGPETIAIPFPAQPVPPTISGAAPDGILSIPYAGYTYTLTGDAPLTVTLRSGTLPPGLTISSAGVISAGTPTTLGAYAFTLRVTDTNGLWADLEDEIPVATLMMAMGQKAPPAPGGNASFIPSTNGTDWSAVPSAPGVAPDGNSQLIGGTDRFFCFAGAVPSYTVDVGANWVASSGSMGSATGGKGVYHKGLFIVPGTVDGYYQSVDEAVTFTLRAEPTYPRSQIFAANEDRVAVFSSYYNTIHYCDDADATTPTWLQTVAHGFSSWRAAFGGAGVIKFTGAIGGLPAVKCLNDDGTLTTETLPTFATATYGSALCFIETVGGDLVWVLGTDSGEIAYKVNEDPWVLSSDTMSVGCVDAMTNGAVIVMVADSSGSADGEIKYSVNGSTWTLAPLNTPMSLFSAAALTE
;
A
#
# COMPACT_ATOMS: atom_id res chain seq x y z
N MET A 1 41.43 44.61 49.80
CA MET A 1 40.27 43.78 49.40
C MET A 1 40.76 42.36 49.18
N ALA A 2 40.01 41.33 49.61
CA ALA A 2 40.36 39.96 49.30
C ALA A 2 40.12 39.72 47.80
N THR A 3 41.14 39.28 47.06
CA THR A 3 40.99 38.93 45.65
C THR A 3 40.17 37.63 45.55
N PRO A 4 38.99 37.63 44.90
CA PRO A 4 38.22 36.42 44.68
C PRO A 4 39.03 35.45 43.84
N LEU A 5 39.11 34.19 44.28
CA LEU A 5 39.76 33.13 43.51
C LEU A 5 38.72 32.53 42.56
N ASN A 6 38.97 32.64 41.24
CA ASN A 6 38.05 32.08 40.26
C ASN A 6 38.20 30.55 40.19
N ILE A 7 37.16 29.84 40.62
CA ILE A 7 37.12 28.37 40.63
C ILE A 7 36.35 27.79 39.42
N ILE A 8 36.02 28.64 38.43
CA ILE A 8 35.34 28.29 37.17
C ILE A 8 36.16 28.82 35.96
N GLY A 9 36.43 28.00 34.95
CA GLY A 9 37.40 28.31 33.89
C GLY A 9 37.49 27.30 32.73
N GLY A 10 36.49 26.43 32.54
CA GLY A 10 36.44 25.46 31.43
C GLY A 10 37.17 24.14 31.72
N TRP A 11 36.89 23.11 30.92
CA TRP A 11 37.43 21.75 31.07
C TRP A 11 38.79 21.57 30.37
N TYR A 12 39.75 21.01 31.11
CA TYR A 12 41.02 20.48 30.60
C TYR A 12 41.50 19.39 31.57
N SER A 13 41.75 18.17 31.11
CA SER A 13 42.42 17.13 31.91
C SER A 13 43.94 17.20 31.73
N ASP A 14 44.75 16.45 32.47
CA ASP A 14 46.20 16.22 32.22
C ASP A 14 46.58 14.83 32.74
N VAL A 15 47.63 14.21 32.16
CA VAL A 15 48.19 12.94 32.67
C VAL A 15 48.71 13.12 34.10
N ALA A 16 49.30 14.27 34.39
CA ALA A 16 49.58 14.71 35.74
C ALA A 16 48.33 15.39 36.31
N LYS A 17 47.55 14.66 37.12
CA LYS A 17 46.35 15.21 37.78
C LYS A 17 46.53 16.60 38.45
N PRO A 18 47.71 16.97 39.00
CA PRO A 18 47.93 18.32 39.51
C PRO A 18 48.01 19.44 38.45
N TRP A 19 48.29 19.09 37.19
CA TRP A 19 48.37 19.98 36.03
C TRP A 19 47.05 20.01 35.23
N ALA A 20 46.14 19.09 35.51
CA ALA A 20 44.79 19.12 34.98
C ALA A 20 44.07 20.39 35.49
N GLN A 21 43.28 21.01 34.62
CA GLN A 21 42.42 22.12 34.98
C GLN A 21 41.09 21.57 35.52
N GLN A 22 40.05 22.39 35.45
CA GLN A 22 38.74 22.07 35.99
C GLN A 22 38.05 21.02 35.12
N ASP A 23 37.00 20.40 35.64
CA ASP A 23 36.09 19.55 34.86
C ASP A 23 34.67 20.02 35.08
N ILE A 24 34.11 20.61 34.02
CA ILE A 24 32.76 21.15 34.00
C ILE A 24 31.91 20.31 33.05
N CYS A 25 30.93 19.63 33.62
CA CYS A 25 30.10 18.67 32.90
C CYS A 25 28.62 18.97 33.11
N ASN A 26 27.87 19.03 31.99
CA ASN A 26 26.47 19.46 31.92
C ASN A 26 26.21 20.88 32.45
N TYR A 27 27.29 21.65 32.61
CA TYR A 27 27.28 23.08 32.79
C TYR A 27 28.04 23.73 31.63
N ILE A 28 27.65 24.94 31.28
CA ILE A 28 28.29 25.78 30.28
C ILE A 28 28.94 26.98 31.00
N PRO A 29 30.27 27.18 30.89
CA PRO A 29 30.93 28.39 31.38
C PRO A 29 30.35 29.65 30.74
N PHE A 30 30.11 30.68 31.53
CA PHE A 30 29.59 31.97 31.05
C PHE A 30 30.38 33.12 31.63
N ALA A 31 31.05 33.89 30.78
CA ALA A 31 31.83 35.05 31.19
C ALA A 31 30.91 36.20 31.64
N ALA A 32 31.36 36.97 32.64
CA ALA A 32 30.66 38.17 33.06
C ALA A 32 30.74 39.25 31.96
N GLU A 33 29.62 39.91 31.66
CA GLU A 33 29.55 40.96 30.64
C GLU A 33 30.24 42.25 31.09
N MET A 34 30.24 42.53 32.40
CA MET A 34 30.90 43.70 32.97
C MET A 34 32.19 43.29 33.70
N PRO A 35 33.30 44.01 33.48
CA PRO A 35 34.51 43.85 34.29
C PRO A 35 34.25 44.19 35.78
N GLY A 36 34.96 43.51 36.68
CA GLY A 36 34.92 43.82 38.12
C GLY A 36 33.78 43.16 38.91
N THR A 37 33.03 42.23 38.31
CA THR A 37 32.09 41.36 39.04
C THR A 37 32.81 40.50 40.09
N LEU A 38 32.06 40.02 41.10
CA LEU A 38 32.60 39.14 42.15
C LEU A 38 33.26 37.86 41.59
N SER A 39 32.73 37.33 40.49
CA SER A 39 33.31 36.24 39.72
C SER A 39 33.31 36.59 38.24
N ALA A 40 34.44 36.38 37.57
CA ALA A 40 34.60 36.66 36.14
C ALA A 40 33.86 35.65 35.24
N VAL A 41 33.55 34.46 35.75
CA VAL A 41 32.83 33.39 35.04
C VAL A 41 31.82 32.75 36.00
N LYS A 42 30.64 32.37 35.50
CA LYS A 42 29.66 31.52 36.20
C LYS A 42 29.41 30.23 35.43
N ALA A 43 29.00 29.17 36.11
CA ALA A 43 28.48 27.95 35.49
C ALA A 43 26.97 28.10 35.31
N VAL A 44 26.47 27.85 34.10
CA VAL A 44 25.03 27.85 33.79
C VAL A 44 24.64 26.47 33.32
N ASP A 45 23.47 25.98 33.69
CA ASP A 45 22.97 24.67 33.25
C ASP A 45 23.02 24.52 31.74
N ALA A 46 23.44 23.36 31.24
CA ALA A 46 23.10 23.00 29.87
C ALA A 46 21.58 22.75 29.78
N PRO A 47 20.94 23.04 28.63
CA PRO A 47 19.51 22.74 28.47
C PRO A 47 19.30 21.23 28.52
N GLY A 48 18.25 20.81 29.23
CA GLY A 48 17.85 19.42 29.28
C GLY A 48 17.15 18.98 28.00
N LEU A 49 16.74 17.72 27.98
CA LEU A 49 16.17 17.07 26.80
C LEU A 49 14.69 16.80 27.05
N LYS A 50 13.85 17.74 26.63
CA LYS A 50 12.40 17.63 26.75
C LYS A 50 11.86 16.75 25.62
N PRO A 51 11.08 15.70 25.93
CA PRO A 51 10.45 14.86 24.91
C PRO A 51 9.65 15.68 23.90
N PHE A 52 9.93 15.50 22.61
CA PHE A 52 9.24 16.21 21.53
C PHE A 52 8.49 15.24 20.60
N VAL A 53 9.19 14.30 19.96
CA VAL A 53 8.58 13.30 19.06
C VAL A 53 9.26 11.96 19.26
N GLU A 54 8.49 10.87 19.28
CA GLU A 54 9.00 9.50 19.23
C GLU A 54 8.54 8.83 17.95
N ILE A 55 9.47 8.64 17.02
CA ILE A 55 9.24 7.95 15.75
C ILE A 55 9.41 6.46 15.98
N ALA A 56 8.43 5.66 15.57
CA ALA A 56 8.50 4.21 15.54
C ALA A 56 9.50 3.75 14.46
N SER A 57 10.80 3.86 14.75
CA SER A 57 11.88 3.49 13.83
C SER A 57 12.85 2.51 14.47
N ASN A 58 13.35 1.54 13.70
CA ASN A 58 14.31 0.53 14.15
C ASN A 58 15.75 1.04 14.31
N GLY A 59 15.98 2.35 14.35
CA GLY A 59 17.33 2.94 14.42
C GLY A 59 17.35 4.37 14.93
N GLY A 60 18.57 4.90 15.06
CA GLY A 60 18.80 6.29 15.47
C GLY A 60 18.48 7.32 14.39
N ILE A 61 18.46 8.58 14.79
CA ILE A 61 18.42 9.73 13.88
C ILE A 61 19.77 9.86 13.17
N ARG A 62 19.75 9.72 11.85
CA ARG A 62 20.93 9.71 10.97
C ARG A 62 21.28 11.10 10.42
N GLY A 63 20.32 12.01 10.39
CA GLY A 63 20.51 13.40 9.94
C GLY A 63 19.21 14.18 9.99
N MET A 64 19.33 15.50 10.14
CA MET A 64 18.19 16.42 10.17
C MET A 64 18.54 17.70 9.41
N ARG A 65 17.55 18.30 8.74
CA ARG A 65 17.69 19.60 8.07
C ARG A 65 16.39 20.39 8.18
N ASN A 66 16.53 21.68 8.47
CA ASN A 66 15.43 22.63 8.31
C ASN A 66 15.47 23.15 6.87
N VAL A 67 14.40 22.89 6.12
CA VAL A 67 14.22 23.32 4.74
C VAL A 67 13.06 24.32 4.73
N GLU A 68 13.40 25.60 4.93
CA GLU A 68 12.45 26.72 4.94
C GLU A 68 11.22 26.53 5.83
N GLY A 69 11.42 25.99 7.05
CA GLY A 69 10.35 25.75 8.01
C GLY A 69 9.77 24.33 7.96
N LYS A 70 10.22 23.46 7.05
CA LYS A 70 9.94 22.01 7.06
C LYS A 70 11.11 21.29 7.73
N LEU A 71 10.87 20.63 8.86
CA LEU A 71 11.89 19.81 9.54
C LEU A 71 11.90 18.42 8.90
N LEU A 72 12.98 18.12 8.18
CA LEU A 72 13.23 16.81 7.60
C LEU A 72 14.19 16.02 8.49
N VAL A 73 13.85 14.75 8.73
CA VAL A 73 14.53 13.87 9.66
C VAL A 73 14.66 12.49 9.01
N VAL A 74 15.89 11.97 8.91
CA VAL A 74 16.11 10.58 8.53
C VAL A 74 16.27 9.75 9.80
N ALA A 75 15.28 8.90 10.07
CA ALA A 75 15.25 8.00 11.23
C ALA A 75 15.25 6.54 10.74
N GLY A 76 16.23 5.75 11.17
CA GLY A 76 16.43 4.41 10.63
C GLY A 76 16.60 4.43 9.10
N THR A 77 15.68 3.82 8.36
CA THR A 77 15.71 3.76 6.89
C THR A 77 14.67 4.66 6.22
N THR A 78 14.03 5.58 6.95
CA THR A 78 12.89 6.35 6.44
C THR A 78 13.15 7.85 6.62
N LEU A 79 12.84 8.63 5.58
CA LEU A 79 12.74 10.07 5.64
C LEU A 79 11.36 10.45 6.20
N TYR A 80 11.35 11.28 7.23
CA TYR A 80 10.15 11.87 7.81
C TYR A 80 10.18 13.39 7.65
N GLN A 81 9.01 13.97 7.42
CA GLN A 81 8.76 15.38 7.65
C GLN A 81 8.02 15.53 8.98
N ILE A 82 8.57 16.31 9.90
CA ILE A 82 7.92 16.59 11.18
C ILE A 82 7.01 17.80 11.03
N SER A 83 5.72 17.64 11.36
CA SER A 83 4.75 18.73 11.37
C SER A 83 5.02 19.70 12.52
N ASN A 84 4.46 20.92 12.43
CA ASN A 84 4.53 21.91 13.51
C ASN A 84 3.91 21.43 14.83
N THR A 85 3.03 20.44 14.78
CA THR A 85 2.39 19.82 15.95
C THR A 85 3.14 18.60 16.49
N GLY A 86 4.24 18.19 15.86
CA GLY A 86 5.05 17.04 16.29
C GLY A 86 4.57 15.69 15.73
N VAL A 87 3.90 15.68 14.58
CA VAL A 87 3.55 14.45 13.85
C VAL A 87 4.66 14.09 12.87
N ALA A 88 5.15 12.85 12.92
CA ALA A 88 6.15 12.32 12.02
C ALA A 88 5.50 11.72 10.76
N ILE A 89 5.56 12.46 9.65
CA ILE A 89 4.94 12.06 8.38
C ILE A 89 5.98 11.37 7.48
N PRO A 90 5.82 10.08 7.14
CA PRO A 90 6.77 9.38 6.27
C PRO A 90 6.74 9.92 4.84
N ARG A 91 7.92 10.13 4.25
CA ARG A 91 8.12 10.63 2.88
C ARG A 91 8.76 9.62 1.94
N GLY A 92 9.44 8.61 2.47
CA GLY A 92 9.96 7.50 1.68
C GLY A 92 11.21 6.87 2.31
N THR A 93 11.79 5.89 1.63
CA THR A 93 12.89 5.08 2.15
C THR A 93 14.26 5.67 1.77
N ILE A 94 15.13 5.81 2.76
CA ILE A 94 16.57 6.11 2.63
C ILE A 94 17.37 4.90 3.17
N PRO A 95 17.81 3.97 2.31
CA PRO A 95 18.56 2.78 2.72
C PRO A 95 19.85 3.09 3.49
N GLY A 96 20.30 2.11 4.28
CA GLY A 96 21.54 2.16 5.06
C GLY A 96 21.35 2.50 6.54
N THR A 97 22.45 2.52 7.28
CA THR A 97 22.47 2.76 8.74
C THR A 97 23.45 3.86 9.17
N GLY A 98 24.40 4.23 8.31
CA GLY A 98 25.34 5.32 8.55
C GLY A 98 24.68 6.70 8.49
N LEU A 99 25.33 7.73 9.01
CA LEU A 99 24.81 9.11 8.95
C LEU A 99 24.50 9.52 7.50
N VAL A 100 23.56 10.44 7.34
CA VAL A 100 23.23 11.03 6.04
C VAL A 100 23.74 12.46 5.97
N SER A 101 24.11 12.90 4.77
CA SER A 101 24.41 14.31 4.49
C SER A 101 23.23 14.92 3.75
N ILE A 102 22.76 16.08 4.20
CA ILE A 102 21.54 16.71 3.70
C ILE A 102 21.80 18.19 3.45
N ASP A 103 21.56 18.62 2.21
CA ASP A 103 21.41 20.03 1.87
C ASP A 103 20.30 20.20 0.83
N TYR A 104 19.94 21.43 0.52
CA TYR A 104 18.84 21.70 -0.40
C TYR A 104 19.12 22.91 -1.28
N ASN A 105 18.39 22.95 -2.39
CA ASN A 105 18.42 24.02 -3.36
C ASN A 105 16.99 24.46 -3.67
N GLN A 106 16.85 25.70 -4.13
CA GLN A 106 15.59 26.25 -4.60
C GLN A 106 15.43 25.95 -6.10
N GLN A 107 14.29 25.40 -6.48
CA GLN A 107 13.88 25.18 -7.87
C GLN A 107 12.52 25.85 -8.08
N GLY A 108 12.53 27.06 -8.66
CA GLY A 108 11.32 27.87 -8.79
C GLY A 108 10.73 28.26 -7.44
N ILE A 109 9.50 27.79 -7.14
CA ILE A 109 8.81 28.00 -5.85
C ILE A 109 8.98 26.81 -4.87
N ALA A 110 9.65 25.74 -5.32
CA ALA A 110 9.88 24.53 -4.54
C ALA A 110 11.33 24.47 -4.05
N ASN A 111 11.57 23.59 -3.07
CA ASN A 111 12.91 23.18 -2.68
C ASN A 111 13.11 21.70 -3.04
N GLN A 112 14.24 21.41 -3.67
CA GLN A 112 14.74 20.05 -3.87
C GLN A 112 15.81 19.76 -2.82
N VAL A 113 15.60 18.71 -2.04
CA VAL A 113 16.47 18.34 -0.91
C VAL A 113 17.26 17.10 -1.29
N LEU A 114 18.58 17.26 -1.43
CA LEU A 114 19.49 16.15 -1.69
C LEU A 114 19.91 15.49 -0.38
N ILE A 115 19.66 14.18 -0.28
CA ILE A 115 20.01 13.33 0.85
C ILE A 115 21.02 12.28 0.34
N GLY A 116 22.28 12.47 0.71
CA GLY A 116 23.35 11.51 0.48
C GLY A 116 23.42 10.47 1.60
N ASN A 117 23.28 9.18 1.28
CA ASN A 117 23.32 8.11 2.28
C ASN A 117 24.70 7.45 2.44
N GLY A 118 25.73 7.97 1.76
CA GLY A 118 27.07 7.39 1.73
C GLY A 118 27.39 6.65 0.43
N SER A 119 26.39 6.18 -0.31
CA SER A 119 26.57 5.39 -1.55
C SER A 119 25.68 5.82 -2.71
N ALA A 120 24.52 6.42 -2.42
CA ALA A 120 23.54 6.91 -3.36
C ALA A 120 22.97 8.25 -2.89
N GLY A 121 22.23 8.92 -3.77
CA GLY A 121 21.56 10.18 -3.51
C GLY A 121 20.06 10.05 -3.77
N TYR A 122 19.28 10.73 -2.95
CA TYR A 122 17.83 10.79 -3.05
C TYR A 122 17.41 12.25 -3.01
N VAL A 123 16.47 12.62 -3.87
CA VAL A 123 15.91 13.98 -3.94
C VAL A 123 14.49 13.94 -3.42
N TYR A 124 14.23 14.78 -2.43
CA TYR A 124 12.88 15.05 -1.95
C TYR A 124 12.40 16.39 -2.48
N ASP A 125 11.34 16.39 -3.28
CA ASP A 125 10.68 17.60 -3.74
C ASP A 125 9.64 18.05 -2.71
N THR A 126 9.84 19.24 -2.17
CA THR A 126 8.98 19.76 -1.09
C THR A 126 7.61 20.26 -1.56
N SER A 127 7.38 20.36 -2.87
CA SER A 127 6.11 20.75 -3.50
C SER A 127 5.31 19.54 -4.00
N LEU A 128 5.97 18.61 -4.70
CA LEU A 128 5.39 17.35 -5.17
C LEU A 128 5.21 16.34 -4.05
N LEU A 129 5.95 16.53 -2.94
CA LEU A 129 5.99 15.62 -1.79
C LEU A 129 6.46 14.21 -2.17
N THR A 130 7.25 14.09 -3.23
CA THR A 130 7.84 12.86 -3.73
C THR A 130 9.30 12.73 -3.30
N LEU A 131 9.71 11.50 -2.98
CA LEU A 131 11.11 11.16 -2.74
C LEU A 131 11.55 10.19 -3.84
N GLU A 132 12.56 10.57 -4.59
CA GLU A 132 13.08 9.78 -5.70
C GLU A 132 14.57 9.51 -5.51
N ARG A 133 15.03 8.38 -6.06
CA ARG A 133 16.45 8.08 -6.13
C ARG A 133 17.00 8.71 -7.40
N ILE A 134 18.15 9.37 -7.31
CA ILE A 134 18.82 9.89 -8.50
C ILE A 134 19.25 8.71 -9.39
N THR A 135 18.84 8.75 -10.65
CA THR A 135 19.13 7.72 -11.65
C THR A 135 20.05 8.19 -12.78
N ASP A 136 20.41 9.47 -12.81
CA ASP A 136 21.35 10.02 -13.77
C ASP A 136 22.69 9.25 -13.77
N PRO A 137 23.13 8.68 -14.91
CA PRO A 137 24.42 8.01 -15.04
C PRO A 137 25.65 8.86 -14.67
N ALA A 138 25.55 10.20 -14.77
CA ALA A 138 26.62 11.11 -14.38
C ALA A 138 26.78 11.22 -12.86
N PHE A 139 25.74 10.89 -12.08
CA PHE A 139 25.74 10.94 -10.62
C PHE A 139 26.34 9.65 -10.00
N PRO A 140 27.53 9.70 -9.39
CA PRO A 140 28.23 8.51 -8.90
C PRO A 140 27.75 8.02 -7.52
N GLY A 141 26.73 8.65 -6.94
CA GLY A 141 26.44 8.55 -5.51
C GLY A 141 27.16 9.64 -4.71
N THR A 142 26.75 9.85 -3.45
CA THR A 142 27.42 10.85 -2.61
C THR A 142 27.45 10.47 -1.14
N LYS A 143 28.57 10.79 -0.47
CA LYS A 143 28.75 10.67 0.99
C LYS A 143 28.69 11.99 1.74
N ALA A 144 28.78 13.11 1.04
CA ALA A 144 28.77 14.45 1.60
C ALA A 144 28.09 15.41 0.63
N VAL A 145 27.24 16.29 1.18
CA VAL A 145 26.44 17.25 0.42
C VAL A 145 26.66 18.64 1.00
N ALA A 146 26.75 19.65 0.13
CA ALA A 146 26.67 21.04 0.51
C ALA A 146 25.99 21.86 -0.60
N TYR A 147 25.68 23.11 -0.30
CA TYR A 147 25.09 24.06 -1.23
C TYR A 147 25.97 25.30 -1.43
N LEU A 148 26.13 25.72 -2.69
CA LEU A 148 26.71 27.01 -3.07
C LEU A 148 26.16 27.48 -4.42
N ASP A 149 25.81 28.78 -4.54
CA ASP A 149 25.41 29.43 -5.80
C ASP A 149 24.38 28.68 -6.66
N SER A 150 23.32 28.17 -6.03
CA SER A 150 22.28 27.38 -6.71
C SER A 150 22.77 26.04 -7.28
N TYR A 151 23.90 25.54 -6.80
CA TYR A 151 24.40 24.20 -7.06
C TYR A 151 24.39 23.34 -5.79
N LEU A 152 24.04 22.06 -5.95
CA LEU A 152 24.26 21.06 -4.92
C LEU A 152 25.57 20.33 -5.20
N LEU A 153 26.44 20.34 -4.21
CA LEU A 153 27.78 19.78 -4.28
C LEU A 153 27.77 18.37 -3.68
N GLY A 154 28.57 17.47 -4.23
CA GLY A 154 28.67 16.08 -3.81
C GLY A 154 30.12 15.59 -3.72
N VAL A 155 30.42 14.74 -2.74
CA VAL A 155 31.67 13.96 -2.73
C VAL A 155 31.37 12.52 -3.10
N GLU A 156 32.07 12.01 -4.11
CA GLU A 156 31.94 10.62 -4.57
C GLU A 156 32.21 9.62 -3.42
N PRO A 157 31.53 8.46 -3.35
CA PRO A 157 31.60 7.55 -2.19
C PRO A 157 33.03 7.08 -1.83
N LEU A 158 33.89 6.85 -2.83
CA LEU A 158 35.30 6.49 -2.60
C LEU A 158 36.20 7.70 -2.32
N GLY A 159 35.68 8.93 -2.46
CA GLY A 159 36.39 10.18 -2.23
C GLY A 159 37.43 10.52 -3.30
N ARG A 160 37.25 10.06 -4.54
CA ARG A 160 38.22 10.32 -5.62
C ARG A 160 38.13 11.73 -6.18
N PHE A 161 36.91 12.25 -6.28
CA PHE A 161 36.60 13.58 -6.78
C PHE A 161 35.33 14.09 -6.10
N TRP A 162 35.13 15.40 -6.16
CA TRP A 162 33.85 16.02 -5.86
C TRP A 162 33.24 16.56 -7.16
N PHE A 163 31.94 16.81 -7.13
CA PHE A 163 31.15 17.19 -8.30
C PHE A 163 29.99 18.09 -7.86
N HIS A 164 29.25 18.64 -8.82
CA HIS A 164 28.03 19.40 -8.55
C HIS A 164 26.90 19.03 -9.50
N SER A 165 25.69 19.33 -9.10
CA SER A 165 24.49 19.24 -9.91
C SER A 165 24.46 20.32 -10.99
N ASN A 166 23.52 20.25 -11.93
CA ASN A 166 23.21 21.39 -12.78
C ASN A 166 22.51 22.50 -11.97
N LEU A 167 22.47 23.70 -12.55
CA LEU A 167 21.96 24.88 -11.86
C LEU A 167 20.50 24.70 -11.45
N ALA A 168 20.21 24.86 -10.17
CA ALA A 168 18.85 24.75 -9.60
C ALA A 168 18.15 23.39 -9.85
N ASP A 169 18.91 22.32 -10.06
CA ASP A 169 18.37 20.97 -10.29
C ASP A 169 19.20 19.94 -9.53
N ALA A 170 18.58 19.19 -8.62
CA ALA A 170 19.24 18.20 -7.77
C ALA A 170 19.34 16.80 -8.42
N GLU A 171 18.69 16.60 -9.58
CA GLU A 171 18.55 15.30 -10.25
C GLU A 171 19.41 15.19 -11.51
N ASP A 172 19.86 16.32 -12.06
CA ASP A 172 20.64 16.41 -13.30
C ASP A 172 22.11 16.80 -13.04
N TYR A 173 23.05 16.07 -13.66
CA TYR A 173 24.50 16.18 -13.43
C TYR A 173 25.29 16.07 -14.74
N ASN A 174 26.39 16.82 -14.83
CA ASN A 174 27.31 16.73 -15.96
C ASN A 174 28.52 15.85 -15.63
N ALA A 175 28.79 14.85 -16.47
CA ALA A 175 29.94 13.95 -16.29
C ALA A 175 31.31 14.64 -16.41
N LEU A 176 31.37 15.83 -17.02
CA LEU A 176 32.60 16.63 -17.15
C LEU A 176 32.88 17.53 -15.94
N ASP A 177 31.88 17.82 -15.10
CA ASP A 177 32.01 18.70 -13.94
C ASP A 177 32.45 17.92 -12.69
N ARG A 178 33.69 17.41 -12.76
CA ARG A 178 34.34 16.62 -11.71
C ARG A 178 35.70 17.22 -11.36
N TYR A 179 35.97 17.32 -10.07
CA TYR A 179 37.12 18.04 -9.53
C TYR A 179 37.88 17.14 -8.55
N GLU A 180 39.17 16.93 -8.83
CA GLU A 180 40.06 16.10 -8.00
C GLU A 180 40.82 16.96 -6.97
N SER A 181 41.47 16.30 -6.01
CA SER A 181 42.44 16.96 -5.13
C SER A 181 43.66 17.38 -5.95
N GLU A 182 44.03 18.66 -5.88
CA GLU A 182 45.15 19.21 -6.67
C GLU A 182 46.45 19.29 -5.87
N THR A 183 46.36 19.43 -4.54
CA THR A 183 47.54 19.65 -3.68
C THR A 183 48.30 18.35 -3.41
N ALA A 184 47.60 17.25 -3.16
CA ALA A 184 48.20 15.94 -2.89
C ALA A 184 47.29 14.80 -3.37
N PRO A 185 47.85 13.64 -3.77
CA PRO A 185 47.05 12.47 -4.12
C PRO A 185 46.48 11.81 -2.85
N ASP A 186 45.41 12.38 -2.28
CA ASP A 186 44.67 11.86 -1.14
C ASP A 186 43.14 11.86 -1.38
N ARG A 187 42.39 11.14 -0.55
CA ARG A 187 40.93 11.03 -0.72
C ARG A 187 40.22 12.20 -0.08
N ILE A 188 39.19 12.70 -0.75
CA ILE A 188 38.27 13.70 -0.20
C ILE A 188 37.43 13.05 0.90
N VAL A 189 37.41 13.63 2.08
CA VAL A 189 36.65 13.17 3.26
C VAL A 189 35.29 13.85 3.30
N ASP A 190 35.25 15.16 3.17
CA ASP A 190 34.03 15.98 3.20
C ASP A 190 34.25 17.30 2.44
N LEU A 191 33.17 18.02 2.13
CA LEU A 191 33.23 19.39 1.64
C LEU A 191 32.21 20.26 2.38
N LYS A 192 32.53 21.53 2.54
CA LYS A 192 31.64 22.55 3.11
C LYS A 192 31.85 23.88 2.41
N THR A 193 30.90 24.79 2.61
CA THR A 193 30.91 26.09 1.93
C THR A 193 31.12 27.20 2.95
N SER A 194 32.09 28.07 2.68
CA SER A 194 32.47 29.18 3.56
C SER A 194 32.92 30.37 2.73
N ASN A 195 32.40 31.56 3.03
CA ASN A 195 32.76 32.80 2.33
C ASN A 195 32.70 32.68 0.79
N GLU A 196 31.60 32.13 0.25
CA GLU A 196 31.40 31.94 -1.20
C GLU A 196 32.39 30.98 -1.88
N GLU A 197 33.11 30.17 -1.09
CA GLU A 197 34.08 29.19 -1.57
C GLU A 197 33.67 27.79 -1.14
N VAL A 198 34.07 26.81 -1.94
CA VAL A 198 34.02 25.39 -1.57
C VAL A 198 35.34 25.04 -0.89
N VAL A 199 35.24 24.60 0.36
CA VAL A 199 36.37 24.11 1.17
C VAL A 199 36.32 22.59 1.14
N VAL A 200 37.30 21.99 0.50
CA VAL A 200 37.38 20.54 0.25
C VAL A 200 38.36 19.93 1.23
N PHE A 201 37.85 19.18 2.20
CA PHE A 201 38.67 18.53 3.22
C PHE A 201 39.09 17.14 2.75
N ASN A 202 40.37 16.98 2.47
CA ASN A 202 40.97 15.69 2.15
C ASN A 202 41.46 14.99 3.42
N GLN A 203 42.03 13.79 3.27
CA GLN A 203 42.55 13.03 4.41
C GLN A 203 43.75 13.70 5.07
N THR A 204 44.59 14.40 4.30
CA THR A 204 45.82 15.04 4.80
C THR A 204 45.96 16.50 4.42
N THR A 205 45.22 16.95 3.40
CA THR A 205 45.23 18.33 2.91
C THR A 205 43.82 18.93 2.89
N THR A 206 43.72 20.25 2.69
CA THR A 206 42.46 20.94 2.42
C THR A 206 42.65 21.93 1.28
N ASP A 207 41.77 21.88 0.28
CA ASP A 207 41.81 22.71 -0.92
C ASP A 207 40.64 23.70 -0.98
N PHE A 208 40.80 24.78 -1.73
CA PHE A 208 39.80 25.84 -1.88
C PHE A 208 39.45 26.07 -3.35
N PHE A 209 38.15 26.05 -3.64
CA PHE A 209 37.61 26.27 -4.98
C PHE A 209 36.64 27.44 -4.98
N VAL A 210 36.62 28.16 -6.10
CA VAL A 210 35.73 29.29 -6.34
C VAL A 210 34.87 29.05 -7.57
N ASN A 211 33.64 29.53 -7.53
CA ASN A 211 32.77 29.54 -8.70
C ASN A 211 33.25 30.63 -9.69
N THR A 212 33.51 30.23 -10.93
CA THR A 212 33.95 31.14 -12.02
C THR A 212 32.83 31.52 -12.98
N GLY A 213 31.64 30.94 -12.82
CA GLY A 213 30.49 31.15 -13.71
C GLY A 213 30.64 30.53 -15.10
N ALA A 214 31.64 29.66 -15.31
CA ALA A 214 31.78 28.89 -16.54
C ALA A 214 30.66 27.86 -16.68
N SER A 215 30.27 27.52 -17.92
CA SER A 215 29.22 26.52 -18.19
C SER A 215 29.65 25.07 -17.92
N THR A 216 30.96 24.83 -17.95
CA THR A 216 31.63 23.56 -17.62
C THR A 216 32.95 23.91 -16.97
N GLY A 217 33.41 23.13 -15.99
CA GLY A 217 34.49 23.56 -15.10
C GLY A 217 34.07 24.79 -14.29
N THR A 218 32.79 24.85 -13.90
CA THR A 218 32.17 25.95 -13.16
C THR A 218 33.00 26.38 -11.96
N PHE A 219 33.55 25.41 -11.23
CA PHE A 219 34.45 25.66 -10.12
C PHE A 219 35.91 25.49 -10.54
N GLN A 220 36.77 26.37 -10.04
CA GLN A 220 38.21 26.29 -10.28
C GLN A 220 38.96 26.40 -8.96
N SER A 221 40.07 25.68 -8.86
CA SER A 221 40.98 25.77 -7.74
C SER A 221 41.53 27.18 -7.59
N LYS A 222 41.62 27.67 -6.36
CA LYS A 222 42.25 28.95 -6.06
C LYS A 222 43.78 28.87 -6.05
N GLY A 223 44.36 27.67 -6.17
CA GLY A 223 45.79 27.45 -5.97
C GLY A 223 46.25 27.74 -4.53
N VAL A 224 45.33 27.71 -3.56
CA VAL A 224 45.60 27.86 -2.13
C VAL A 224 45.15 26.59 -1.43
N SER A 225 45.95 26.09 -0.51
CA SER A 225 45.66 24.88 0.24
C SER A 225 46.28 24.91 1.64
N MET A 226 45.88 23.96 2.47
CA MET A 226 46.42 23.73 3.81
C MET A 226 46.95 22.30 3.93
N ASP A 227 48.12 22.13 4.54
CA ASP A 227 48.70 20.81 4.88
C ASP A 227 48.06 20.20 6.14
N VAL A 228 46.74 20.34 6.25
CA VAL A 228 45.91 19.78 7.33
C VAL A 228 44.62 19.28 6.70
N GLY A 229 44.31 18.00 6.94
CA GLY A 229 43.12 17.34 6.43
C GLY A 229 42.04 17.18 7.50
N CYS A 230 41.17 16.21 7.28
CA CYS A 230 40.05 15.89 8.17
C CYS A 230 40.02 14.40 8.52
N ALA A 231 39.84 14.07 9.80
CA ALA A 231 39.75 12.69 10.25
C ALA A 231 38.35 12.07 10.11
N SER A 232 37.30 12.89 10.10
CA SER A 232 35.91 12.42 9.99
C SER A 232 35.03 13.45 9.28
N ALA A 233 34.33 13.00 8.25
CA ALA A 233 33.40 13.83 7.49
C ALA A 233 32.31 14.45 8.38
N ALA A 234 31.79 13.69 9.35
CA ALA A 234 30.76 14.18 10.25
C ALA A 234 31.29 15.18 11.30
N SER A 235 32.60 15.41 11.39
CA SER A 235 33.21 16.34 12.35
C SER A 235 33.25 17.80 11.88
N VAL A 236 32.99 18.05 10.59
CA VAL A 236 33.07 19.37 9.97
C VAL A 236 31.73 20.10 10.12
N VAL A 237 31.75 21.27 10.76
CA VAL A 237 30.55 22.11 10.92
C VAL A 237 30.87 23.59 10.74
N LYS A 238 29.85 24.36 10.37
CA LYS A 238 29.93 25.82 10.23
C LYS A 238 29.26 26.51 11.40
N LEU A 239 29.98 27.42 12.06
CA LEU A 239 29.46 28.29 13.11
C LEU A 239 30.20 29.63 13.08
N ASP A 240 29.54 30.72 13.45
CA ASP A 240 30.12 32.08 13.45
C ASP A 240 30.64 32.63 12.12
N ASN A 241 30.25 32.01 11.00
CA ASN A 241 30.78 32.26 9.65
C ASN A 241 32.19 31.66 9.40
N THR A 242 32.59 30.67 10.18
CA THR A 242 33.78 29.85 9.90
C THR A 242 33.50 28.36 10.06
N LEU A 243 34.48 27.55 9.64
CA LEU A 243 34.45 26.09 9.74
C LEU A 243 35.26 25.61 10.94
N PHE A 244 34.77 24.56 11.58
CA PHE A 244 35.43 23.83 12.66
C PHE A 244 35.44 22.34 12.32
N TRP A 245 36.55 21.64 12.60
CA TRP A 245 36.67 20.22 12.30
C TRP A 245 37.69 19.51 13.21
N LEU A 246 37.66 18.18 13.20
CA LEU A 246 38.74 17.35 13.75
C LEU A 246 39.71 17.00 12.62
N ASP A 247 40.97 17.39 12.76
CA ASP A 247 41.98 17.14 11.75
C ASP A 247 42.57 15.72 11.82
N ASN A 248 43.42 15.39 10.84
CA ASN A 248 44.11 14.11 10.70
C ASN A 248 45.22 13.87 11.74
N TYR A 249 45.50 14.81 12.63
CA TYR A 249 46.45 14.69 13.75
C TYR A 249 45.75 14.61 15.12
N GLY A 250 44.42 14.64 15.15
CA GLY A 250 43.65 14.58 16.39
C GLY A 250 43.51 15.94 17.09
N VAL A 251 43.65 17.04 16.35
CA VAL A 251 43.52 18.42 16.83
C VAL A 251 42.20 18.99 16.35
N PHE A 252 41.45 19.65 17.25
CA PHE A 252 40.27 20.39 16.84
C PHE A 252 40.70 21.75 16.30
N GLN A 253 40.29 22.04 15.07
CA GLN A 253 40.71 23.21 14.31
C GLN A 253 39.54 24.17 14.09
N ARG A 254 39.88 25.45 13.93
CA ARG A 254 39.04 26.53 13.42
C ARG A 254 39.68 27.07 12.14
N LEU A 255 38.89 27.34 11.11
CA LEU A 255 39.40 28.00 9.90
C LEU A 255 39.60 29.50 10.19
N ASN A 256 40.79 30.01 9.89
CA ASN A 256 41.11 31.44 9.99
C ASN A 256 41.75 31.92 8.68
N GLY A 257 40.91 32.43 7.77
CA GLY A 257 41.33 32.66 6.38
C GLY A 257 41.68 31.34 5.71
N TYR A 258 42.90 31.23 5.18
CA TYR A 258 43.45 30.02 4.55
C TYR A 258 44.44 29.29 5.47
N SER A 259 44.20 29.33 6.78
CA SER A 259 45.08 28.68 7.75
C SER A 259 44.29 27.98 8.85
N PRO A 260 44.73 26.77 9.26
CA PRO A 260 44.13 26.07 10.39
C PRO A 260 44.61 26.71 11.70
N GLN A 261 43.66 27.00 12.59
CA GLN A 261 43.93 27.51 13.93
C GLN A 261 43.51 26.47 14.97
N PRO A 262 44.46 25.87 15.73
CA PRO A 262 44.12 24.94 16.80
C PRO A 262 43.25 25.61 17.87
N VAL A 263 42.12 24.99 18.20
CA VAL A 263 41.26 25.37 19.34
C VAL A 263 41.30 24.33 20.46
N SER A 264 41.72 23.11 20.16
CA SER A 264 42.00 22.10 21.17
C SER A 264 43.24 22.43 21.99
N THR A 265 43.28 21.82 23.16
CA THR A 265 44.44 21.84 24.04
C THR A 265 45.20 20.52 23.91
N ARG A 266 46.49 20.51 24.26
CA ARG A 266 47.33 19.29 24.17
C ARG A 266 46.80 18.10 24.94
N VAL A 267 46.09 18.33 26.03
CA VAL A 267 45.49 17.21 26.75
C VAL A 267 44.17 16.78 26.16
N LEU A 268 43.37 17.69 25.60
CA LEU A 268 42.20 17.25 24.85
C LEU A 268 42.62 16.28 23.73
N GLU A 269 43.68 16.65 23.00
CA GLU A 269 44.32 15.81 21.98
C GLU A 269 44.77 14.46 22.57
N SER A 270 45.43 14.47 23.73
CA SER A 270 45.84 13.24 24.43
C SER A 270 44.65 12.37 24.89
N ALA A 271 43.57 12.99 25.36
CA ALA A 271 42.38 12.30 25.86
C ALA A 271 41.66 11.53 24.75
N ILE A 272 41.67 12.05 23.52
CA ILE A 272 41.06 11.41 22.35
C ILE A 272 42.05 10.58 21.52
N SER A 273 43.35 10.59 21.86
CA SER A 273 44.40 9.92 21.08
C SER A 273 44.18 8.42 20.86
N ARG A 274 43.42 7.77 21.75
CA ARG A 274 43.08 6.33 21.66
C ARG A 274 41.73 6.06 20.99
N PHE A 275 40.99 7.11 20.63
CA PHE A 275 39.68 6.97 20.02
C PHE A 275 39.81 6.76 18.52
N ASP A 276 38.81 6.12 17.94
CA ASP A 276 38.63 6.10 16.49
C ASP A 276 38.07 7.44 16.03
N TRP A 277 38.93 8.26 15.42
CA TRP A 277 38.58 9.62 14.96
C TRP A 277 37.53 9.64 13.86
N THR A 278 37.44 8.57 13.07
CA THR A 278 36.45 8.46 11.97
C THR A 278 35.01 8.44 12.48
N ARG A 279 34.82 8.14 13.78
CA ARG A 279 33.50 8.12 14.45
C ARG A 279 33.12 9.45 15.08
N CYS A 280 34.01 10.45 15.03
CA CYS A 280 33.72 11.78 15.56
C CYS A 280 32.61 12.44 14.73
N ARG A 281 31.60 12.98 15.40
CA ARG A 281 30.56 13.79 14.78
C ARG A 281 30.42 15.13 15.49
N ALA A 282 30.09 16.16 14.74
CA ALA A 282 29.95 17.51 15.23
C ALA A 282 28.51 18.01 15.11
N MET A 283 28.14 18.89 16.03
CA MET A 283 26.85 19.57 16.09
C MET A 283 27.10 21.04 16.45
N THR A 284 26.25 21.93 15.98
CA THR A 284 26.27 23.33 16.38
C THR A 284 25.06 23.66 17.23
N TYR A 285 25.26 24.54 18.20
CA TYR A 285 24.22 25.02 19.08
C TYR A 285 24.42 26.51 19.34
N GLN A 286 23.39 27.31 19.10
CA GLN A 286 23.44 28.75 19.34
C GLN A 286 22.18 29.24 20.06
N ASP A 287 22.30 29.54 21.34
CA ASP A 287 21.18 30.06 22.11
C ASP A 287 21.63 30.93 23.30
N LYS A 288 20.78 31.87 23.71
CA LYS A 288 21.02 32.80 24.82
C LYS A 288 22.44 33.40 24.80
N GLY A 289 22.87 33.87 23.64
CA GLY A 289 24.17 34.52 23.42
C GLY A 289 25.38 33.59 23.32
N ARG A 290 25.18 32.27 23.35
CA ARG A 290 26.26 31.27 23.27
C ARG A 290 26.35 30.71 21.86
N LYS A 291 27.56 30.41 21.40
CA LYS A 291 27.83 29.73 20.13
C LYS A 291 28.75 28.56 20.43
N ILE A 292 28.22 27.34 20.40
CA ILE A 292 28.94 26.14 20.83
C ILE A 292 29.06 25.17 19.65
N VAL A 293 30.27 24.67 19.45
CA VAL A 293 30.51 23.47 18.65
C VAL A 293 30.64 22.28 19.58
N TYR A 294 29.80 21.28 19.41
CA TYR A 294 29.89 20.03 20.13
C TYR A 294 30.52 18.96 19.25
N TRP A 295 31.52 18.25 19.75
CA TRP A 295 32.03 17.02 19.16
C TRP A 295 31.69 15.84 20.04
N THR A 296 31.20 14.78 19.41
CA THR A 296 30.78 13.54 20.08
C THR A 296 31.49 12.34 19.47
N PHE A 297 32.08 11.55 20.34
CA PHE A 297 32.48 10.17 20.10
C PHE A 297 31.43 9.28 20.77
N PRO A 298 30.47 8.71 20.02
CA PRO A 298 29.31 8.06 20.61
C PRO A 298 29.72 6.92 21.55
N GLY A 299 29.24 6.97 22.79
CA GLY A 299 29.57 6.01 23.85
C GLY A 299 30.87 6.30 24.61
N LEU A 300 31.66 7.28 24.19
CA LEU A 300 32.98 7.59 24.78
C LEU A 300 33.04 8.98 25.39
N LEU A 301 32.74 10.05 24.63
CA LEU A 301 32.92 11.42 25.09
C LEU A 301 32.08 12.41 24.26
N THR A 302 31.46 13.39 24.91
CA THR A 302 30.96 14.60 24.25
C THR A 302 31.58 15.84 24.89
N ILE A 303 32.15 16.69 24.04
CA ILE A 303 32.81 17.94 24.42
C ILE A 303 32.17 19.10 23.66
N GLY A 304 32.08 20.25 24.30
CA GLY A 304 31.63 21.50 23.70
C GLY A 304 32.71 22.57 23.81
N TYR A 305 32.94 23.28 22.72
CA TYR A 305 33.76 24.48 22.67
C TYR A 305 32.84 25.69 22.50
N ASP A 306 32.80 26.57 23.50
CA ASP A 306 32.09 27.84 23.37
C ASP A 306 32.99 28.85 22.66
N VAL A 307 32.64 29.17 21.43
CA VAL A 307 33.37 30.06 20.54
C VAL A 307 33.45 31.49 21.08
N THR A 308 32.47 31.91 21.89
CA THR A 308 32.45 33.25 22.48
C THR A 308 33.47 33.38 23.61
N THR A 309 33.65 32.34 24.41
CA THR A 309 34.54 32.39 25.59
C THR A 309 35.89 31.71 25.38
N GLY A 310 36.02 30.86 24.36
CA GLY A 310 37.18 30.00 24.13
C GLY A 310 37.31 28.87 25.15
N LEU A 311 36.28 28.62 25.97
CA LEU A 311 36.31 27.61 27.02
C LEU A 311 35.64 26.31 26.57
N TRP A 312 36.19 25.20 27.06
CA TRP A 312 35.66 23.86 26.84
C TRP A 312 34.74 23.42 27.98
N HIS A 313 33.80 22.52 27.69
CA HIS A 313 32.98 21.80 28.68
C HIS A 313 32.63 20.41 28.18
N ARG A 314 32.16 19.53 29.07
CA ARG A 314 31.65 18.22 28.70
C ARG A 314 30.12 18.18 28.75
N ARG A 315 29.52 17.37 27.88
CA ARG A 315 28.14 16.91 28.03
C ARG A 315 28.12 15.40 28.22
N GLN A 316 27.18 14.91 29.02
CA GLN A 316 26.98 13.48 29.21
C GLN A 316 25.50 13.17 29.48
N ALA A 317 25.04 12.04 28.98
CA ALA A 317 23.76 11.48 29.39
C ALA A 317 23.86 10.80 30.76
N TYR A 318 22.74 10.67 31.48
CA TYR A 318 22.73 10.02 32.80
C TYR A 318 23.31 8.59 32.72
N GLY A 319 24.33 8.32 33.53
CA GLY A 319 25.04 7.02 33.56
C GLY A 319 25.84 6.70 32.29
N LYS A 320 26.09 7.66 31.40
CA LYS A 320 26.84 7.49 30.13
C LYS A 320 28.08 8.38 30.09
N ALA A 321 29.03 8.03 29.22
CA ALA A 321 30.25 8.80 29.02
C ALA A 321 30.12 9.93 27.97
N SER A 322 29.14 9.81 27.05
CA SER A 322 28.81 10.83 26.04
C SER A 322 27.36 11.30 26.18
N ASP A 323 27.00 12.37 25.48
CA ASP A 323 25.61 12.74 25.25
C ASP A 323 24.93 11.75 24.28
N ARG A 324 23.60 11.79 24.22
CA ARG A 324 22.76 10.96 23.34
C ARG A 324 22.38 11.63 22.02
N LEU A 325 22.78 12.88 21.81
CA LEU A 325 22.44 13.60 20.59
C LEU A 325 23.37 13.18 19.43
N SER A 326 22.80 13.00 18.23
CA SER A 326 23.52 12.80 16.97
C SER A 326 23.59 14.05 16.10
N CYS A 327 22.55 14.88 16.17
CA CYS A 327 22.38 16.08 15.36
C CYS A 327 21.50 17.08 16.11
N ILE A 328 21.69 18.37 15.82
CA ILE A 328 20.87 19.46 16.37
C ILE A 328 20.54 20.43 15.24
N VAL A 329 19.28 20.82 15.14
CA VAL A 329 18.79 21.80 14.15
C VAL A 329 17.95 22.86 14.84
N ASN A 330 18.10 24.12 14.42
CA ASN A 330 17.16 25.17 14.79
C ASN A 330 15.94 25.13 13.86
N TRP A 331 14.76 24.96 14.42
CA TRP A 331 13.50 24.90 13.69
C TRP A 331 12.37 25.48 14.55
N ASN A 332 11.53 26.33 13.98
CA ASN A 332 10.44 27.02 14.69
C ASN A 332 10.88 27.71 16.00
N ARG A 333 12.06 28.37 15.97
CA ARG A 333 12.68 29.05 17.13
C ARG A 333 13.02 28.11 18.30
N LYS A 334 13.02 26.80 18.06
CA LYS A 334 13.41 25.77 19.00
C LYS A 334 14.66 25.06 18.50
N TRP A 335 15.45 24.56 19.44
CA TRP A 335 16.57 23.68 19.13
C TRP A 335 16.11 22.24 19.29
N ILE A 336 16.05 21.51 18.19
CA ILE A 336 15.63 20.11 18.14
C ILE A 336 16.88 19.24 18.02
N GLY A 337 17.04 18.30 18.95
CA GLY A 337 18.11 17.31 18.98
C GLY A 337 17.61 15.92 18.65
N GLY A 338 18.31 15.19 17.78
CA GLY A 338 18.00 13.80 17.43
C GLY A 338 18.82 12.80 18.23
N ASP A 339 18.23 11.69 18.66
CA ASP A 339 18.90 10.61 19.37
C ASP A 339 19.73 9.72 18.44
N TYR A 340 20.93 9.29 18.86
CA TYR A 340 21.78 8.45 18.00
C TYR A 340 21.43 6.96 17.97
N GLN A 341 20.62 6.47 18.91
CA GLN A 341 20.26 5.06 19.03
C GLN A 341 18.79 4.80 18.72
N SER A 342 17.94 5.81 18.87
CA SER A 342 16.48 5.69 18.74
C SER A 342 15.87 6.76 17.83
N GLY A 343 14.61 6.56 17.42
CA GLY A 343 13.82 7.53 16.66
C GLY A 343 13.32 8.72 17.47
N ARG A 344 14.01 9.09 18.55
CA ARG A 344 13.56 10.12 19.50
C ARG A 344 14.12 11.48 19.14
N LEU A 345 13.25 12.48 19.14
CA LEU A 345 13.58 13.89 19.00
C LEU A 345 13.28 14.62 20.31
N TYR A 346 14.18 15.51 20.68
CA TYR A 346 14.12 16.28 21.92
C TYR A 346 14.11 17.78 21.61
N GLU A 347 13.32 18.55 22.35
CA GLU A 347 13.50 19.99 22.45
C GLU A 347 14.58 20.28 23.52
N LEU A 348 15.62 21.03 23.13
CA LEU A 348 16.65 21.51 24.07
C LEU A 348 16.07 22.71 24.82
N ASP A 349 15.57 22.46 26.03
CA ASP A 349 14.84 23.42 26.84
C ASP A 349 15.63 23.76 28.11
N TRP A 350 15.79 25.06 28.41
CA TRP A 350 16.51 25.54 29.59
C TRP A 350 15.70 25.42 30.87
N GLU A 351 14.38 25.25 30.78
CA GLU A 351 13.49 25.11 31.94
C GLU A 351 13.24 23.62 32.26
N TYR A 352 13.51 22.73 31.31
CA TYR A 352 13.38 21.29 31.51
C TYR A 352 14.69 20.70 32.06
N MET A 353 14.78 20.47 33.38
CA MET A 353 16.01 20.05 34.05
C MET A 353 16.25 18.53 34.07
N LEU A 354 15.65 17.80 33.13
CA LEU A 354 15.77 16.35 32.99
C LEU A 354 16.30 15.97 31.59
N GLN A 355 16.77 14.73 31.47
CA GLN A 355 17.02 14.10 30.18
C GLN A 355 15.96 13.03 29.95
N VAL A 356 14.85 13.42 29.32
CA VAL A 356 13.62 12.63 29.29
C VAL A 356 13.09 12.46 30.71
N ASP A 357 13.24 11.28 31.28
CA ASP A 357 12.82 10.86 32.62
C ASP A 357 14.01 10.74 33.60
N GLN A 358 15.24 10.89 33.10
CA GLN A 358 16.46 10.73 33.90
C GLN A 358 16.98 12.06 34.42
N PRO A 359 17.66 12.08 35.58
CA PRO A 359 18.19 13.32 36.14
C PRO A 359 19.34 13.89 35.28
N HIS A 360 19.32 15.20 35.06
CA HIS A 360 20.42 15.90 34.41
C HIS A 360 21.55 16.20 35.43
N VAL A 361 22.43 15.22 35.63
CA VAL A 361 23.52 15.32 36.61
C VAL A 361 24.58 16.31 36.15
N ARG A 362 24.80 17.36 36.93
CA ARG A 362 25.87 18.33 36.70
C ARG A 362 27.04 18.15 37.65
N ARG A 363 28.25 18.43 37.18
CA ARG A 363 29.47 18.33 38.00
C ARG A 363 30.42 19.48 37.68
N VAL A 364 31.01 20.03 38.73
CA VAL A 364 32.17 20.92 38.64
C VAL A 364 33.27 20.33 39.52
N HIS A 365 34.42 20.06 38.95
CA HIS A 365 35.65 19.75 39.66
C HIS A 365 36.60 20.94 39.49
N THR A 366 37.06 21.52 40.59
CA THR A 366 37.96 22.69 40.54
C THR A 366 39.41 22.27 40.33
N MET A 367 40.26 23.19 39.87
CA MET A 367 41.70 22.94 39.84
C MET A 367 42.26 22.82 41.28
N PRO A 368 43.37 22.10 41.49
CA PRO A 368 44.12 22.19 42.73
C PRO A 368 44.56 23.63 42.99
N LEU A 369 44.26 24.15 44.18
CA LEU A 369 44.66 25.50 44.54
C LEU A 369 46.11 25.50 45.01
N GLN A 370 46.94 26.33 44.40
CA GLN A 370 48.36 26.45 44.74
C GLN A 370 48.79 27.91 44.89
N ARG A 371 49.85 28.13 45.67
CA ARG A 371 50.45 29.45 45.90
C ARG A 371 51.98 29.38 45.85
N ASN A 372 52.55 28.80 44.80
CA ASN A 372 54.01 28.65 44.60
C ASN A 372 54.72 28.07 45.83
N GLY A 373 54.17 27.00 46.41
CA GLY A 373 54.71 26.36 47.62
C GLY A 373 54.49 27.13 48.92
N ASN A 374 53.99 28.36 48.89
CA ASN A 374 53.63 29.11 50.09
C ASN A 374 52.30 28.63 50.67
N ARG A 375 52.11 28.88 51.96
CA ARG A 375 50.83 28.67 52.64
C ARG A 375 49.72 29.46 51.94
N LEU A 376 48.69 28.75 51.51
CA LEU A 376 47.43 29.28 51.01
C LEU A 376 46.42 29.30 52.15
N ASN A 377 45.93 30.48 52.53
CA ASN A 377 44.87 30.63 53.53
C ASN A 377 43.55 30.97 52.82
N LEU A 378 42.62 30.03 52.79
CA LEU A 378 41.25 30.26 52.29
C LEU A 378 40.37 30.63 53.48
N HIS A 379 40.19 31.94 53.71
CA HIS A 379 39.41 32.42 54.85
C HIS A 379 37.91 32.12 54.73
N ARG A 380 37.40 32.01 53.49
CA ARG A 380 35.99 31.73 53.20
C ARG A 380 35.85 31.13 51.81
N LEU A 381 35.02 30.11 51.69
CA LEU A 381 34.43 29.68 50.42
C LEU A 381 32.96 30.14 50.42
N LYS A 382 32.55 30.91 49.41
CA LYS A 382 31.14 31.26 49.19
C LYS A 382 30.71 30.66 47.85
N LEU A 383 29.88 29.63 47.90
CA LEU A 383 29.18 29.13 46.73
C LEU A 383 27.80 29.80 46.68
N GLN A 384 27.48 30.44 45.57
CA GLN A 384 26.17 31.06 45.36
C GLN A 384 25.48 30.29 44.23
N PHE A 385 24.43 29.58 44.60
CA PHE A 385 23.57 28.87 43.67
C PHE A 385 22.22 29.57 43.64
N ASP A 386 21.63 29.65 42.46
CA ASP A 386 20.19 29.81 42.38
C ASP A 386 19.58 28.43 42.70
N THR A 387 18.72 28.35 43.72
CA THR A 387 18.14 27.06 44.15
C THR A 387 17.02 26.57 43.24
N GLY A 388 16.72 27.30 42.16
CA GLY A 388 15.77 26.90 41.12
C GLY A 388 14.31 27.19 41.48
N GLY A 389 13.45 27.08 40.47
CA GLY A 389 12.00 27.11 40.58
C GLY A 389 11.41 25.75 41.01
N PRO A 390 10.11 25.49 40.77
CA PRO A 390 9.52 24.19 41.08
C PRO A 390 10.25 23.03 40.37
N GLU A 391 10.20 21.84 40.97
CA GLU A 391 10.81 20.63 40.41
C GLU A 391 10.30 20.35 39.00
N THR A 392 11.20 20.05 38.06
CA THR A 392 10.82 19.60 36.72
C THR A 392 10.22 18.20 36.80
N ILE A 393 8.98 18.04 36.34
CA ILE A 393 8.31 16.75 36.25
C ILE A 393 8.60 16.11 34.90
N ALA A 394 8.93 14.81 34.92
CA ALA A 394 9.13 14.04 33.69
C ALA A 394 7.82 13.99 32.89
N ILE A 395 7.90 14.29 31.59
CA ILE A 395 6.78 14.14 30.65
C ILE A 395 7.02 12.96 29.71
N PRO A 396 5.98 12.21 29.31
CA PRO A 396 6.12 11.19 28.29
C PRO A 396 6.26 11.84 26.90
N PHE A 397 6.67 11.05 25.90
CA PHE A 397 6.56 11.47 24.51
C PHE A 397 5.08 11.58 24.08
N PRO A 398 4.71 12.58 23.28
CA PRO A 398 3.39 12.64 22.66
C PRO A 398 3.16 11.41 21.77
N ALA A 399 2.00 10.76 21.92
CA ALA A 399 1.60 9.67 21.06
C ALA A 399 1.46 10.15 19.61
N GLN A 400 1.99 9.37 18.66
CA GLN A 400 1.82 9.65 17.24
C GLN A 400 0.42 9.20 16.78
N PRO A 401 -0.26 9.97 15.91
CA PRO A 401 -1.52 9.54 15.30
C PRO A 401 -1.33 8.23 14.51
N VAL A 402 -2.41 7.46 14.40
CA VAL A 402 -2.41 6.22 13.62
C VAL A 402 -2.61 6.57 12.14
N PRO A 403 -1.75 6.08 11.22
CA PRO A 403 -1.95 6.30 9.80
C PRO A 403 -3.32 5.82 9.32
N PRO A 404 -3.92 6.47 8.31
CA PRO A 404 -5.18 6.00 7.75
C PRO A 404 -5.00 4.63 7.08
N THR A 405 -6.11 3.93 6.86
CA THR A 405 -6.14 2.71 6.03
C THR A 405 -7.15 2.85 4.90
N ILE A 406 -6.86 2.17 3.80
CA ILE A 406 -7.75 2.03 2.65
C ILE A 406 -7.79 0.54 2.29
N SER A 407 -8.99 -0.01 2.10
CA SER A 407 -9.19 -1.42 1.73
C SER A 407 -10.40 -1.60 0.83
N GLY A 408 -10.36 -2.66 0.04
CA GLY A 408 -11.36 -3.01 -0.96
C GLY A 408 -10.73 -3.70 -2.17
N ALA A 409 -11.57 -4.29 -3.01
CA ALA A 409 -11.23 -4.81 -4.32
C ALA A 409 -12.40 -4.44 -5.23
N ALA A 410 -12.16 -3.58 -6.21
CA ALA A 410 -13.19 -3.17 -7.16
C ALA A 410 -13.60 -4.37 -8.04
N PRO A 411 -14.91 -4.61 -8.27
CA PRO A 411 -15.36 -5.65 -9.18
C PRO A 411 -14.86 -5.48 -10.62
N ASP A 412 -14.84 -6.58 -11.36
CA ASP A 412 -14.52 -6.57 -12.78
C ASP A 412 -15.54 -5.77 -13.60
N GLY A 413 -15.06 -5.14 -14.67
CA GLY A 413 -15.88 -4.43 -15.66
C GLY A 413 -16.23 -5.30 -16.86
N ILE A 414 -17.40 -5.07 -17.46
CA ILE A 414 -17.78 -5.70 -18.73
C ILE A 414 -17.89 -4.61 -19.80
N LEU A 415 -17.30 -4.85 -20.97
CA LEU A 415 -17.31 -3.93 -22.10
C LEU A 415 -18.74 -3.53 -22.47
N SER A 416 -18.99 -2.22 -22.55
CA SER A 416 -20.29 -1.63 -22.91
C SER A 416 -21.45 -1.94 -21.96
N ILE A 417 -21.18 -2.51 -20.77
CA ILE A 417 -22.19 -2.75 -19.73
C ILE A 417 -22.02 -1.72 -18.59
N PRO A 418 -23.12 -1.19 -18.02
CA PRO A 418 -23.04 -0.30 -16.86
C PRO A 418 -22.34 -0.94 -15.65
N TYR A 419 -21.31 -0.28 -15.18
CA TYR A 419 -20.61 -0.54 -13.92
C TYR A 419 -21.35 0.17 -12.78
N ALA A 420 -21.69 -0.56 -11.71
CA ALA A 420 -22.51 -0.05 -10.60
C ALA A 420 -21.80 0.96 -9.67
N GLY A 421 -20.49 1.18 -9.88
CA GLY A 421 -19.63 1.95 -8.99
C GLY A 421 -19.11 1.11 -7.83
N TYR A 422 -18.10 1.61 -7.12
CA TYR A 422 -17.48 0.90 -5.98
C TYR A 422 -16.99 1.89 -4.93
N THR A 423 -17.19 1.59 -3.65
CA THR A 423 -16.73 2.46 -2.54
C THR A 423 -15.69 1.74 -1.70
N TYR A 424 -14.48 2.30 -1.63
CA TYR A 424 -13.44 1.77 -0.76
C TYR A 424 -13.74 2.06 0.71
N THR A 425 -13.34 1.15 1.58
CA THR A 425 -13.42 1.34 3.03
C THR A 425 -12.21 2.14 3.49
N LEU A 426 -12.47 3.27 4.15
CA LEU A 426 -11.43 4.17 4.66
C LEU A 426 -11.52 4.27 6.19
N THR A 427 -10.38 4.27 6.88
CA THR A 427 -10.29 4.58 8.32
C THR A 427 -9.15 5.57 8.59
N GLY A 428 -9.23 6.33 9.68
CA GLY A 428 -8.23 7.33 10.05
C GLY A 428 -8.86 8.64 10.52
N ASP A 429 -8.02 9.65 10.76
CA ASP A 429 -8.45 10.96 11.27
C ASP A 429 -9.03 11.85 10.16
N ALA A 430 -10.32 12.15 10.24
CA ALA A 430 -11.02 12.97 9.24
C ALA A 430 -10.53 14.44 9.22
N PRO A 431 -10.62 15.14 8.07
CA PRO A 431 -11.11 14.66 6.77
C PRO A 431 -10.12 13.72 6.07
N LEU A 432 -10.64 12.65 5.47
CA LEU A 432 -9.89 11.72 4.61
C LEU A 432 -10.07 12.12 3.15
N THR A 433 -8.96 12.15 2.40
CA THR A 433 -8.96 12.47 0.96
C THR A 433 -8.29 11.35 0.19
N VAL A 434 -8.99 10.81 -0.81
CA VAL A 434 -8.46 9.80 -1.74
C VAL A 434 -8.00 10.46 -3.04
N THR A 435 -6.86 10.02 -3.55
CA THR A 435 -6.30 10.46 -4.83
C THR A 435 -5.78 9.26 -5.62
N LEU A 436 -5.84 9.34 -6.95
CA LEU A 436 -5.18 8.38 -7.84
C LEU A 436 -3.68 8.71 -7.88
N ARG A 437 -2.85 7.81 -7.36
CA ARG A 437 -1.39 8.00 -7.29
C ARG A 437 -0.69 7.60 -8.59
N SER A 438 -1.12 6.49 -9.19
CA SER A 438 -0.55 5.93 -10.42
C SER A 438 -1.54 5.01 -11.13
N GLY A 439 -1.29 4.73 -12.41
CA GLY A 439 -2.18 3.94 -13.26
C GLY A 439 -3.38 4.74 -13.78
N THR A 440 -4.35 4.02 -14.33
CA THR A 440 -5.57 4.62 -14.91
C THR A 440 -6.75 3.70 -14.65
N LEU A 441 -7.92 4.26 -14.34
CA LEU A 441 -9.16 3.49 -14.34
C LEU A 441 -9.62 3.17 -15.77
N PRO A 442 -10.49 2.16 -15.96
CA PRO A 442 -11.16 1.93 -17.23
C PRO A 442 -11.79 3.20 -17.82
N PRO A 443 -11.65 3.47 -19.14
CA PRO A 443 -12.31 4.60 -19.76
C PRO A 443 -13.83 4.58 -19.51
N GLY A 444 -14.35 5.67 -18.96
CA GLY A 444 -15.75 5.79 -18.54
C GLY A 444 -15.96 5.74 -17.02
N LEU A 445 -14.93 5.40 -16.24
CA LEU A 445 -14.94 5.43 -14.78
C LEU A 445 -14.04 6.53 -14.22
N THR A 446 -14.40 7.07 -13.06
CA THR A 446 -13.63 8.09 -12.34
C THR A 446 -13.61 7.78 -10.85
N ILE A 447 -12.58 8.22 -10.13
CA ILE A 447 -12.48 8.10 -8.66
C ILE A 447 -12.70 9.47 -8.02
N SER A 448 -13.57 9.52 -7.02
CA SER A 448 -13.82 10.74 -6.23
C SER A 448 -12.86 10.86 -5.04
N SER A 449 -12.76 12.07 -4.48
CA SER A 449 -11.95 12.32 -3.27
C SER A 449 -12.45 11.58 -2.02
N ALA A 450 -13.67 11.03 -2.05
CA ALA A 450 -14.23 10.21 -0.98
C ALA A 450 -13.92 8.71 -1.13
N GLY A 451 -13.16 8.31 -2.16
CA GLY A 451 -12.86 6.89 -2.41
C GLY A 451 -14.01 6.13 -3.10
N VAL A 452 -14.84 6.83 -3.88
CA VAL A 452 -15.94 6.21 -4.65
C VAL A 452 -15.58 6.22 -6.13
N ILE A 453 -15.52 5.05 -6.76
CA ILE A 453 -15.50 4.86 -8.21
C ILE A 453 -16.92 5.10 -8.73
N SER A 454 -17.05 6.00 -9.70
CA SER A 454 -18.34 6.38 -10.30
C SER A 454 -19.02 5.22 -11.02
N ALA A 455 -20.36 5.25 -11.04
CA ALA A 455 -21.11 4.48 -12.04
C ALA A 455 -20.76 4.99 -13.45
N GLY A 456 -20.66 4.09 -14.43
CA GLY A 456 -20.26 4.41 -15.80
C GLY A 456 -20.27 3.19 -16.70
N THR A 457 -19.79 3.31 -17.93
CA THR A 457 -19.77 2.18 -18.88
C THR A 457 -18.36 2.04 -19.45
N PRO A 458 -17.61 0.96 -19.11
CA PRO A 458 -16.29 0.72 -19.67
C PRO A 458 -16.34 0.59 -21.19
N THR A 459 -15.53 1.37 -21.91
CA THR A 459 -15.56 1.41 -23.39
C THR A 459 -14.41 0.67 -24.07
N THR A 460 -13.47 0.13 -23.30
CA THR A 460 -12.25 -0.47 -23.85
C THR A 460 -11.84 -1.67 -23.01
N LEU A 461 -11.49 -2.76 -23.70
CA LEU A 461 -11.00 -3.99 -23.09
C LEU A 461 -9.58 -3.79 -22.54
N GLY A 462 -9.27 -4.45 -21.43
CA GLY A 462 -7.92 -4.45 -20.87
C GLY A 462 -7.89 -4.63 -19.36
N ALA A 463 -6.69 -4.87 -18.85
CA ALA A 463 -6.37 -4.87 -17.42
C ALA A 463 -5.97 -3.45 -17.00
N TYR A 464 -6.72 -2.83 -16.08
CA TYR A 464 -6.47 -1.47 -15.61
C TYR A 464 -6.00 -1.49 -14.17
N ALA A 465 -4.68 -1.64 -13.98
CA ALA A 465 -4.03 -1.57 -12.68
C ALA A 465 -3.81 -0.11 -12.24
N PHE A 466 -4.11 0.19 -10.99
CA PHE A 466 -3.94 1.52 -10.41
C PHE A 466 -3.60 1.48 -8.92
N THR A 467 -3.09 2.60 -8.41
CA THR A 467 -2.78 2.77 -6.98
C THR A 467 -3.53 3.97 -6.45
N LEU A 468 -4.34 3.75 -5.41
CA LEU A 468 -5.03 4.81 -4.68
C LEU A 468 -4.25 5.19 -3.44
N ARG A 469 -4.27 6.49 -3.10
CA ARG A 469 -3.72 7.03 -1.86
C ARG A 469 -4.81 7.66 -1.02
N VAL A 470 -5.00 7.22 0.21
CA VAL A 470 -5.78 7.95 1.22
C VAL A 470 -4.84 8.81 2.06
N THR A 471 -5.22 10.05 2.32
CA THR A 471 -4.49 11.00 3.18
C THR A 471 -5.41 11.56 4.25
N ASP A 472 -4.93 11.64 5.49
CA ASP A 472 -5.67 12.14 6.65
C ASP A 472 -5.38 13.64 6.94
N THR A 473 -6.06 14.18 7.96
CA THR A 473 -5.89 15.58 8.40
C THR A 473 -4.48 15.90 8.93
N ASN A 474 -3.75 14.89 9.40
CA ASN A 474 -2.39 15.02 9.91
C ASN A 474 -1.34 14.96 8.78
N GLY A 475 -1.77 14.66 7.54
CA GLY A 475 -0.91 14.43 6.39
C GLY A 475 -0.30 13.03 6.33
N LEU A 476 -0.73 12.10 7.20
CA LEU A 476 -0.40 10.68 7.10
C LEU A 476 -1.19 10.05 5.96
N TRP A 477 -0.65 8.98 5.39
CA TRP A 477 -1.21 8.37 4.19
C TRP A 477 -1.01 6.87 4.16
N ALA A 478 -1.84 6.19 3.36
CA ALA A 478 -1.70 4.79 3.00
C ALA A 478 -2.07 4.61 1.52
N ASP A 479 -1.45 3.62 0.89
CA ASP A 479 -1.69 3.26 -0.51
C ASP A 479 -2.38 1.90 -0.61
N LEU A 480 -3.25 1.74 -1.61
CA LEU A 480 -3.85 0.48 -2.03
C LEU A 480 -3.61 0.30 -3.52
N GLU A 481 -3.02 -0.84 -3.90
CA GLU A 481 -2.97 -1.30 -5.29
C GLU A 481 -4.23 -2.11 -5.59
N ASP A 482 -4.86 -1.85 -6.73
CA ASP A 482 -6.08 -2.53 -7.18
C ASP A 482 -6.10 -2.60 -8.72
N GLU A 483 -6.94 -3.46 -9.27
CA GLU A 483 -7.09 -3.65 -10.71
C GLU A 483 -8.56 -3.87 -11.07
N ILE A 484 -9.01 -3.22 -12.16
CA ILE A 484 -10.31 -3.54 -12.77
C ILE A 484 -10.05 -4.11 -14.17
N PRO A 485 -10.20 -5.42 -14.37
CA PRO A 485 -10.18 -5.99 -15.71
C PRO A 485 -11.49 -5.65 -16.43
N VAL A 486 -11.40 -5.29 -17.71
CA VAL A 486 -12.56 -5.09 -18.59
C VAL A 486 -12.54 -6.16 -19.67
N ALA A 487 -13.52 -7.06 -19.60
CA ALA A 487 -13.66 -8.18 -20.53
C ALA A 487 -14.91 -8.02 -21.42
N THR A 488 -14.89 -8.70 -22.56
CA THR A 488 -16.10 -8.87 -23.37
C THR A 488 -16.97 -9.91 -22.70
N LEU A 489 -18.29 -9.69 -22.70
CA LEU A 489 -19.22 -10.77 -22.42
C LEU A 489 -19.12 -11.80 -23.56
N MET A 490 -18.39 -12.90 -23.36
CA MET A 490 -18.31 -14.00 -24.32
C MET A 490 -19.27 -15.11 -23.90
N MET A 491 -20.05 -15.61 -24.85
CA MET A 491 -20.86 -16.82 -24.68
C MET A 491 -20.26 -17.88 -25.59
N ALA A 492 -19.86 -19.04 -25.05
CA ALA A 492 -19.29 -20.11 -25.83
C ALA A 492 -20.35 -21.15 -26.22
N MET A 493 -20.29 -21.70 -27.43
CA MET A 493 -21.24 -22.73 -27.88
C MET A 493 -20.51 -23.98 -28.36
N GLY A 494 -20.90 -25.14 -27.84
CA GLY A 494 -20.46 -26.44 -28.38
C GLY A 494 -21.42 -26.94 -29.47
N GLN A 495 -20.91 -27.25 -30.66
CA GLN A 495 -21.67 -27.93 -31.71
C GLN A 495 -21.50 -29.45 -31.60
N LYS A 496 -22.58 -30.24 -31.64
CA LYS A 496 -22.52 -31.67 -31.95
C LYS A 496 -22.63 -31.86 -33.46
N ALA A 497 -21.71 -32.61 -34.08
CA ALA A 497 -21.84 -33.04 -35.46
C ALA A 497 -23.02 -34.04 -35.64
N PRO A 498 -23.91 -33.90 -36.64
CA PRO A 498 -24.96 -34.89 -36.92
C PRO A 498 -24.43 -36.06 -37.79
N PRO A 499 -25.07 -37.26 -37.84
CA PRO A 499 -26.49 -37.51 -37.52
C PRO A 499 -26.81 -38.81 -36.74
N ALA A 500 -27.83 -38.71 -35.87
CA ALA A 500 -28.95 -39.66 -35.79
C ALA A 500 -30.23 -38.85 -35.50
N PRO A 501 -31.40 -39.19 -36.05
CA PRO A 501 -32.63 -38.43 -35.81
C PRO A 501 -33.06 -38.55 -34.34
N GLY A 502 -33.16 -37.43 -33.62
CA GLY A 502 -33.77 -37.35 -32.28
C GLY A 502 -32.84 -37.23 -31.07
N GLY A 503 -31.57 -36.82 -31.24
CA GLY A 503 -30.66 -36.58 -30.10
C GLY A 503 -30.70 -35.14 -29.58
N ASN A 504 -30.75 -34.96 -28.25
CA ASN A 504 -30.73 -33.66 -27.57
C ASN A 504 -29.31 -33.04 -27.55
N ALA A 505 -29.19 -31.72 -27.75
CA ALA A 505 -27.94 -30.96 -27.60
C ALA A 505 -28.07 -29.89 -26.50
N SER A 506 -27.14 -29.86 -25.53
CA SER A 506 -27.11 -28.95 -24.37
C SER A 506 -26.19 -27.73 -24.57
N PHE A 507 -26.55 -26.58 -23.98
CA PHE A 507 -25.82 -25.30 -24.03
C PHE A 507 -24.95 -25.03 -22.78
N ILE A 508 -23.99 -24.10 -22.90
CA ILE A 508 -23.00 -23.74 -21.88
C ILE A 508 -22.76 -22.22 -21.85
N PRO A 509 -23.01 -21.47 -20.77
CA PRO A 509 -22.40 -20.16 -20.56
C PRO A 509 -21.00 -20.29 -19.93
N SER A 510 -20.06 -19.39 -20.27
CA SER A 510 -18.79 -19.22 -19.54
C SER A 510 -18.48 -17.73 -19.37
N THR A 511 -17.88 -17.36 -18.24
CA THR A 511 -17.59 -15.97 -17.87
C THR A 511 -16.15 -15.53 -18.20
N ASN A 512 -15.29 -16.46 -18.66
CA ASN A 512 -13.83 -16.27 -18.68
C ASN A 512 -13.18 -16.19 -20.07
N GLY A 513 -13.88 -15.68 -21.08
CA GLY A 513 -13.27 -15.32 -22.38
C GLY A 513 -12.60 -16.46 -23.16
N THR A 514 -12.84 -17.71 -22.77
CA THR A 514 -12.28 -18.90 -23.40
C THR A 514 -13.24 -19.37 -24.50
N ASP A 515 -12.72 -19.68 -25.68
CA ASP A 515 -13.49 -20.18 -26.81
C ASP A 515 -13.74 -21.70 -26.62
N TRP A 516 -14.94 -22.08 -26.17
CA TRP A 516 -15.32 -23.48 -25.92
C TRP A 516 -15.99 -24.16 -27.12
N SER A 517 -15.77 -23.65 -28.35
CA SER A 517 -16.31 -24.24 -29.59
C SER A 517 -15.85 -25.67 -29.87
N ALA A 518 -14.88 -26.19 -29.10
CA ALA A 518 -14.21 -27.46 -29.33
C ALA A 518 -14.34 -28.48 -28.19
N VAL A 519 -15.35 -28.43 -27.30
CA VAL A 519 -15.54 -29.48 -26.27
C VAL A 519 -15.61 -30.85 -26.94
N PRO A 520 -14.60 -31.73 -26.79
CA PRO A 520 -14.63 -33.05 -27.38
C PRO A 520 -15.56 -33.97 -26.59
N SER A 521 -16.16 -34.94 -27.28
CA SER A 521 -17.02 -35.96 -26.68
C SER A 521 -16.37 -36.55 -25.42
N ALA A 522 -17.05 -36.48 -24.28
CA ALA A 522 -16.58 -37.14 -23.06
C ALA A 522 -16.34 -38.64 -23.32
N PRO A 523 -15.33 -39.27 -22.70
CA PRO A 523 -15.05 -40.69 -22.87
C PRO A 523 -16.29 -41.53 -22.50
N GLY A 524 -16.81 -42.34 -23.44
CA GLY A 524 -17.92 -43.25 -23.16
C GLY A 524 -19.33 -42.72 -23.42
N VAL A 525 -19.48 -41.53 -23.98
CA VAL A 525 -20.78 -41.01 -24.46
C VAL A 525 -21.19 -41.80 -25.71
N ALA A 526 -22.08 -42.79 -25.54
CA ALA A 526 -22.68 -43.48 -26.67
C ALA A 526 -23.63 -42.52 -27.44
N PRO A 527 -23.88 -42.75 -28.74
CA PRO A 527 -24.68 -41.84 -29.57
C PRO A 527 -26.19 -41.95 -29.32
N ASP A 528 -26.63 -42.53 -28.21
CA ASP A 528 -27.99 -42.99 -27.93
C ASP A 528 -28.99 -41.88 -27.56
N GLY A 529 -28.67 -40.62 -27.87
CA GLY A 529 -29.62 -39.49 -27.84
C GLY A 529 -30.02 -38.99 -26.45
N ASN A 530 -29.55 -39.63 -25.37
CA ASN A 530 -29.96 -39.37 -23.99
C ASN A 530 -28.88 -38.73 -23.09
N SER A 531 -27.70 -38.40 -23.62
CA SER A 531 -26.61 -37.79 -22.85
C SER A 531 -26.86 -36.30 -22.60
N GLN A 532 -26.59 -35.81 -21.39
CA GLN A 532 -26.75 -34.40 -21.03
C GLN A 532 -25.45 -33.81 -20.47
N LEU A 533 -25.33 -32.50 -20.66
CA LEU A 533 -24.25 -31.66 -20.14
C LEU A 533 -24.87 -30.55 -19.29
N ILE A 534 -24.33 -30.34 -18.08
CA ILE A 534 -24.76 -29.34 -17.12
C ILE A 534 -23.52 -28.51 -16.73
N GLY A 535 -23.64 -27.19 -16.76
CA GLY A 535 -22.59 -26.26 -16.29
C GLY A 535 -22.80 -25.90 -14.82
N GLY A 536 -21.70 -25.81 -14.07
CA GLY A 536 -21.63 -25.20 -12.74
C GLY A 536 -20.74 -23.95 -12.75
N THR A 537 -20.43 -23.42 -11.57
CA THR A 537 -19.65 -22.17 -11.42
C THR A 537 -18.27 -22.26 -12.08
N ASP A 538 -17.56 -23.38 -11.87
CA ASP A 538 -16.18 -23.58 -12.35
C ASP A 538 -15.98 -24.87 -13.16
N ARG A 539 -17.05 -25.66 -13.38
CA ARG A 539 -16.95 -27.03 -13.93
C ARG A 539 -18.11 -27.38 -14.85
N PHE A 540 -17.86 -28.31 -15.77
CA PHE A 540 -18.91 -28.99 -16.53
C PHE A 540 -19.07 -30.42 -16.08
N PHE A 541 -20.31 -30.88 -16.03
CA PHE A 541 -20.71 -32.24 -15.70
C PHE A 541 -21.43 -32.88 -16.87
N CYS A 542 -21.02 -34.08 -17.28
CA CYS A 542 -21.65 -34.88 -18.31
C CYS A 542 -21.99 -36.27 -17.78
N PHE A 543 -23.13 -36.80 -18.21
CA PHE A 543 -23.52 -38.18 -17.94
C PHE A 543 -24.06 -38.87 -19.20
N ALA A 544 -23.59 -40.11 -19.41
CA ALA A 544 -24.09 -41.05 -20.40
C ALA A 544 -23.98 -42.47 -19.80
N GLY A 545 -25.07 -42.99 -19.25
CA GLY A 545 -25.06 -44.27 -18.54
C GLY A 545 -24.43 -44.19 -17.13
N ALA A 546 -23.88 -45.31 -16.64
CA ALA A 546 -23.58 -45.51 -15.22
C ALA A 546 -22.36 -44.75 -14.65
N VAL A 547 -21.50 -44.17 -15.49
CA VAL A 547 -20.26 -43.48 -15.08
C VAL A 547 -20.30 -42.00 -15.51
N PRO A 548 -20.72 -41.08 -14.62
CA PRO A 548 -20.59 -39.64 -14.82
C PRO A 548 -19.14 -39.16 -14.97
N SER A 549 -18.94 -37.99 -15.59
CA SER A 549 -17.65 -37.30 -15.64
C SER A 549 -17.80 -35.78 -15.58
N TYR A 550 -16.77 -35.10 -15.11
CA TYR A 550 -16.70 -33.63 -15.08
C TYR A 550 -15.39 -33.09 -15.66
N THR A 551 -15.34 -31.81 -15.99
CA THR A 551 -14.12 -31.12 -16.44
C THR A 551 -14.05 -29.67 -15.96
N VAL A 552 -12.84 -29.14 -15.85
CA VAL A 552 -12.51 -27.78 -15.40
C VAL A 552 -11.88 -26.92 -16.51
N ASP A 553 -11.61 -27.47 -17.70
CA ASP A 553 -10.77 -26.83 -18.72
C ASP A 553 -11.25 -27.07 -20.17
N VAL A 554 -10.96 -26.11 -21.06
CA VAL A 554 -11.32 -26.01 -22.49
C VAL A 554 -10.62 -27.08 -23.34
N GLY A 555 -9.78 -27.91 -22.73
CA GLY A 555 -8.82 -28.79 -23.39
C GLY A 555 -8.93 -30.28 -23.04
N ALA A 556 -10.13 -30.80 -22.78
CA ALA A 556 -10.45 -32.24 -22.92
C ALA A 556 -10.05 -33.25 -21.82
N ASN A 557 -9.70 -32.83 -20.60
CA ASN A 557 -9.50 -33.80 -19.51
C ASN A 557 -10.79 -33.98 -18.70
N TRP A 558 -11.57 -34.97 -19.10
CA TRP A 558 -12.73 -35.45 -18.35
C TRP A 558 -12.26 -36.34 -17.20
N VAL A 559 -12.69 -36.01 -15.98
CA VAL A 559 -12.44 -36.78 -14.75
C VAL A 559 -13.71 -37.53 -14.39
N ALA A 560 -13.64 -38.84 -14.17
CA ALA A 560 -14.78 -39.61 -13.73
C ALA A 560 -15.23 -39.14 -12.33
N SER A 561 -16.52 -38.84 -12.17
CA SER A 561 -17.07 -38.59 -10.84
C SER A 561 -17.08 -39.89 -10.03
N SER A 562 -16.93 -39.78 -8.72
CA SER A 562 -17.05 -40.91 -7.80
C SER A 562 -18.50 -41.14 -7.39
N GLY A 563 -18.88 -42.39 -7.14
CA GLY A 563 -20.29 -42.81 -6.98
C GLY A 563 -20.83 -43.54 -8.23
N SER A 564 -21.93 -44.27 -8.09
CA SER A 564 -22.57 -45.01 -9.20
C SER A 564 -23.88 -44.33 -9.59
N MET A 565 -24.03 -43.96 -10.87
CA MET A 565 -25.26 -43.40 -11.43
C MET A 565 -26.05 -44.44 -12.24
N GLY A 566 -26.19 -45.66 -11.72
CA GLY A 566 -27.17 -46.67 -12.14
C GLY A 566 -27.63 -46.64 -13.61
N SER A 567 -28.95 -46.56 -13.84
CA SER A 567 -29.60 -46.60 -15.16
C SER A 567 -30.11 -45.24 -15.64
N ALA A 568 -29.42 -44.14 -15.31
CA ALA A 568 -29.84 -42.77 -15.63
C ALA A 568 -30.00 -42.57 -17.16
N THR A 569 -31.23 -42.67 -17.68
CA THR A 569 -31.54 -42.33 -19.08
C THR A 569 -32.99 -41.86 -19.21
N GLY A 570 -33.21 -40.53 -19.18
CA GLY A 570 -34.45 -39.94 -19.68
C GLY A 570 -34.93 -38.59 -19.11
N GLY A 571 -34.42 -38.11 -17.96
CA GLY A 571 -34.84 -36.84 -17.33
C GLY A 571 -33.78 -35.72 -17.40
N LYS A 572 -34.16 -34.44 -17.23
CA LYS A 572 -33.23 -33.29 -17.24
C LYS A 572 -32.64 -33.00 -15.85
N GLY A 573 -31.32 -32.95 -15.73
CA GLY A 573 -30.65 -32.52 -14.50
C GLY A 573 -30.59 -31.00 -14.35
N VAL A 574 -30.32 -30.52 -13.14
CA VAL A 574 -30.25 -29.09 -12.78
C VAL A 574 -28.99 -28.80 -11.95
N TYR A 575 -28.50 -27.56 -12.05
CA TYR A 575 -27.45 -26.99 -11.21
C TYR A 575 -27.98 -25.74 -10.52
N HIS A 576 -27.61 -25.54 -9.26
CA HIS A 576 -27.79 -24.29 -8.53
C HIS A 576 -26.69 -24.12 -7.46
N LYS A 577 -25.85 -23.09 -7.55
CA LYS A 577 -24.88 -22.70 -6.50
C LYS A 577 -24.13 -23.88 -5.84
N GLY A 578 -23.49 -24.72 -6.64
CA GLY A 578 -22.70 -25.87 -6.17
C GLY A 578 -23.46 -27.19 -6.04
N LEU A 579 -24.78 -27.17 -6.21
CA LEU A 579 -25.65 -28.33 -6.14
C LEU A 579 -26.01 -28.85 -7.54
N PHE A 580 -25.56 -30.06 -7.87
CA PHE A 580 -26.02 -30.79 -9.06
C PHE A 580 -27.07 -31.83 -8.66
N ILE A 581 -28.17 -31.90 -9.42
CA ILE A 581 -29.22 -32.90 -9.25
C ILE A 581 -29.53 -33.57 -10.59
N VAL A 582 -29.55 -34.90 -10.60
CA VAL A 582 -29.77 -35.71 -11.80
C VAL A 582 -30.83 -36.79 -11.57
N PRO A 583 -31.86 -36.90 -12.43
CA PRO A 583 -32.85 -37.97 -12.35
C PRO A 583 -32.25 -39.37 -12.52
N GLY A 584 -32.70 -40.31 -11.69
CA GLY A 584 -32.63 -41.74 -11.96
C GLY A 584 -33.91 -42.27 -12.58
N THR A 585 -33.82 -43.37 -13.32
CA THR A 585 -34.97 -43.94 -14.06
C THR A 585 -35.86 -44.82 -13.18
N VAL A 586 -35.29 -45.43 -12.13
CA VAL A 586 -35.94 -46.42 -11.26
C VAL A 586 -35.54 -46.34 -9.78
N ASP A 587 -34.48 -45.61 -9.42
CA ASP A 587 -33.86 -45.70 -8.08
C ASP A 587 -33.96 -44.41 -7.24
N GLY A 588 -34.54 -43.33 -7.79
CA GLY A 588 -34.60 -41.99 -7.18
C GLY A 588 -33.80 -40.95 -7.98
N TYR A 589 -33.17 -39.97 -7.31
CA TYR A 589 -32.30 -38.96 -7.93
C TYR A 589 -30.87 -39.04 -7.39
N TYR A 590 -29.91 -38.54 -8.17
CA TYR A 590 -28.51 -38.43 -7.80
C TYR A 590 -28.17 -36.97 -7.52
N GLN A 591 -27.42 -36.73 -6.45
CA GLN A 591 -27.04 -35.39 -6.02
C GLN A 591 -25.52 -35.30 -5.84
N SER A 592 -24.94 -34.18 -6.25
CA SER A 592 -23.58 -33.77 -5.90
C SER A 592 -23.63 -32.38 -5.28
N VAL A 593 -22.95 -32.22 -4.14
CA VAL A 593 -22.79 -30.95 -3.40
C VAL A 593 -21.35 -30.43 -3.49
N ASP A 594 -20.52 -31.09 -4.30
CA ASP A 594 -19.09 -30.89 -4.41
C ASP A 594 -18.69 -30.65 -5.88
N GLU A 595 -19.52 -29.92 -6.61
CA GLU A 595 -19.26 -29.53 -8.01
C GLU A 595 -18.98 -30.73 -8.93
N ALA A 596 -19.89 -31.70 -8.89
CA ALA A 596 -19.90 -32.93 -9.68
C ALA A 596 -18.76 -33.93 -9.41
N VAL A 597 -18.01 -33.77 -8.31
CA VAL A 597 -16.94 -34.70 -7.93
C VAL A 597 -17.50 -36.02 -7.40
N THR A 598 -18.56 -35.98 -6.60
CA THR A 598 -19.16 -37.15 -5.97
C THR A 598 -20.67 -37.13 -6.08
N PHE A 599 -21.27 -38.20 -6.62
CA PHE A 599 -22.72 -38.37 -6.67
C PHE A 599 -23.22 -39.38 -5.65
N THR A 600 -24.26 -38.98 -4.92
CA THR A 600 -24.95 -39.80 -3.93
C THR A 600 -26.38 -40.04 -4.38
N LEU A 601 -26.85 -41.30 -4.33
CA LEU A 601 -28.24 -41.65 -4.60
C LEU A 601 -29.15 -41.22 -3.43
N ARG A 602 -30.28 -40.58 -3.76
CA ARG A 602 -31.31 -40.15 -2.83
C ARG A 602 -32.64 -40.79 -3.19
N ALA A 603 -33.27 -41.41 -2.21
CA ALA A 603 -34.53 -42.13 -2.40
C ALA A 603 -35.73 -41.16 -2.53
N GLU A 604 -36.56 -41.41 -3.53
CA GLU A 604 -37.84 -40.71 -3.78
C GLU A 604 -39.00 -41.44 -3.08
N PRO A 605 -40.12 -40.76 -2.79
CA PRO A 605 -41.17 -41.30 -1.92
C PRO A 605 -42.00 -42.41 -2.59
N THR A 606 -42.00 -42.55 -3.92
CA THR A 606 -42.68 -43.65 -4.65
C THR A 606 -42.26 -43.68 -6.10
N TYR A 607 -41.74 -44.81 -6.63
CA TYR A 607 -41.29 -45.03 -8.03
C TYR A 607 -41.85 -44.08 -9.12
N PRO A 608 -41.24 -42.90 -9.38
CA PRO A 608 -41.68 -42.04 -10.46
C PRO A 608 -40.65 -42.06 -11.58
N ARG A 609 -41.11 -42.16 -12.82
CA ARG A 609 -40.31 -41.68 -13.95
C ARG A 609 -40.26 -40.14 -13.84
N SER A 610 -39.35 -39.64 -13.01
CA SER A 610 -39.12 -38.23 -12.75
C SER A 610 -38.43 -37.61 -13.97
N GLN A 611 -39.08 -36.64 -14.60
CA GLN A 611 -38.58 -36.07 -15.87
C GLN A 611 -37.98 -34.68 -15.70
N ILE A 612 -38.41 -33.93 -14.68
CA ILE A 612 -37.99 -32.55 -14.44
C ILE A 612 -37.73 -32.37 -12.95
N PHE A 613 -36.56 -31.84 -12.65
CA PHE A 613 -36.17 -31.36 -11.33
C PHE A 613 -36.09 -29.85 -11.40
N ALA A 614 -36.33 -29.24 -10.26
CA ALA A 614 -36.02 -27.86 -10.04
C ALA A 614 -35.50 -27.79 -8.59
N ALA A 615 -34.45 -27.01 -8.33
CA ALA A 615 -33.84 -26.92 -7.01
C ALA A 615 -33.34 -25.51 -6.68
N ASN A 616 -33.31 -25.19 -5.39
CA ASN A 616 -32.47 -24.14 -4.81
C ASN A 616 -31.66 -24.71 -3.63
N GLU A 617 -30.98 -23.84 -2.86
CA GLU A 617 -30.14 -24.25 -1.71
C GLU A 617 -30.91 -25.08 -0.66
N ASP A 618 -32.21 -24.81 -0.47
CA ASP A 618 -33.00 -25.39 0.62
C ASP A 618 -34.08 -26.38 0.16
N ARG A 619 -34.51 -26.37 -1.11
CA ARG A 619 -35.68 -27.12 -1.59
C ARG A 619 -35.43 -27.79 -2.94
N VAL A 620 -35.88 -29.03 -3.07
CA VAL A 620 -35.91 -29.78 -4.34
C VAL A 620 -37.33 -30.18 -4.66
N ALA A 621 -37.78 -29.89 -5.88
CA ALA A 621 -39.07 -30.30 -6.39
C ALA A 621 -38.94 -31.25 -7.58
N VAL A 622 -39.77 -32.29 -7.57
CA VAL A 622 -39.78 -33.39 -8.51
C VAL A 622 -41.14 -33.46 -9.18
N PHE A 623 -41.12 -33.43 -10.50
CA PHE A 623 -42.32 -33.42 -11.33
C PHE A 623 -42.40 -34.71 -12.14
N SER A 624 -43.47 -35.48 -11.93
CA SER A 624 -43.75 -36.68 -12.72
C SER A 624 -44.85 -36.41 -13.75
N SER A 625 -44.47 -36.36 -15.02
CA SER A 625 -45.41 -36.30 -16.14
C SER A 625 -46.24 -37.59 -16.27
N TYR A 626 -45.68 -38.73 -15.85
CA TYR A 626 -46.32 -40.03 -15.96
C TYR A 626 -47.44 -40.23 -14.92
N TYR A 627 -47.22 -39.76 -13.69
CA TYR A 627 -48.18 -39.86 -12.60
C TYR A 627 -48.99 -38.59 -12.37
N ASN A 628 -48.65 -37.49 -13.06
CA ASN A 628 -49.26 -36.17 -12.92
C ASN A 628 -49.19 -35.66 -11.48
N THR A 629 -48.03 -35.81 -10.83
CA THR A 629 -47.81 -35.44 -9.42
C THR A 629 -46.57 -34.60 -9.24
N ILE A 630 -46.62 -33.69 -8.25
CA ILE A 630 -45.47 -32.94 -7.75
C ILE A 630 -45.15 -33.44 -6.35
N HIS A 631 -43.87 -33.66 -6.08
CA HIS A 631 -43.32 -33.93 -4.76
C HIS A 631 -42.21 -32.91 -4.50
N TYR A 632 -42.08 -32.41 -3.28
CA TYR A 632 -40.97 -31.53 -2.92
C TYR A 632 -40.43 -31.86 -1.52
N CYS A 633 -39.16 -31.56 -1.29
CA CYS A 633 -38.52 -31.68 0.01
C CYS A 633 -37.72 -30.40 0.31
N ASP A 634 -37.73 -30.00 1.59
CA ASP A 634 -37.02 -28.82 2.10
C ASP A 634 -35.71 -29.20 2.81
N ASP A 635 -35.31 -30.48 2.69
CA ASP A 635 -34.15 -31.10 3.37
C ASP A 635 -33.39 -32.04 2.41
N ALA A 636 -33.22 -31.61 1.16
CA ALA A 636 -32.74 -32.46 0.08
C ALA A 636 -31.30 -32.99 0.25
N ASP A 637 -30.51 -32.35 1.11
CA ASP A 637 -29.14 -32.76 1.49
C ASP A 637 -29.11 -33.83 2.60
N ALA A 638 -30.22 -34.04 3.32
CA ALA A 638 -30.34 -35.02 4.38
C ALA A 638 -30.14 -36.45 3.84
N THR A 639 -29.57 -37.32 4.67
CA THR A 639 -29.34 -38.74 4.34
C THR A 639 -30.63 -39.47 3.95
N THR A 640 -31.77 -39.01 4.48
CA THR A 640 -33.13 -39.46 4.17
C THR A 640 -34.06 -38.26 4.07
N PRO A 641 -34.28 -37.70 2.86
CA PRO A 641 -35.13 -36.52 2.67
C PRO A 641 -36.58 -36.77 3.07
N THR A 642 -37.21 -35.76 3.65
CA THR A 642 -38.62 -35.79 4.06
C THR A 642 -39.48 -35.18 2.97
N TRP A 643 -40.16 -36.05 2.22
CA TRP A 643 -41.00 -35.60 1.11
C TRP A 643 -42.37 -35.11 1.56
N LEU A 644 -42.71 -33.90 1.11
CA LEU A 644 -43.99 -33.24 1.34
C LEU A 644 -44.92 -33.39 0.11
N GLN A 645 -46.21 -33.48 0.42
CA GLN A 645 -47.43 -33.74 -0.37
C GLN A 645 -47.37 -33.89 -1.92
N THR A 646 -48.07 -34.93 -2.39
CA THR A 646 -48.47 -35.23 -3.77
C THR A 646 -49.65 -34.34 -4.24
N VAL A 647 -49.41 -33.29 -5.03
CA VAL A 647 -50.49 -32.49 -5.66
C VAL A 647 -50.57 -32.79 -7.15
N ALA A 648 -51.77 -32.98 -7.69
CA ALA A 648 -51.98 -33.17 -9.11
C ALA A 648 -51.78 -31.85 -9.88
N HIS A 649 -50.81 -31.80 -10.80
CA HIS A 649 -50.45 -30.53 -11.46
C HIS A 649 -51.31 -30.22 -12.70
N GLY A 650 -51.83 -31.24 -13.39
CA GLY A 650 -52.79 -31.11 -14.49
C GLY A 650 -52.19 -30.63 -15.81
N PHE A 651 -50.89 -30.87 -16.03
CA PHE A 651 -50.16 -30.44 -17.22
C PHE A 651 -49.51 -31.62 -17.94
N SER A 652 -49.33 -31.50 -19.25
CA SER A 652 -48.20 -32.13 -19.94
C SER A 652 -46.99 -31.18 -19.81
N SER A 653 -46.05 -31.46 -18.89
CA SER A 653 -45.03 -30.48 -18.50
C SER A 653 -43.85 -30.39 -19.46
N TRP A 654 -43.36 -29.15 -19.68
CA TRP A 654 -42.12 -28.84 -20.37
C TRP A 654 -41.47 -27.57 -19.76
N ARG A 655 -40.51 -27.77 -18.83
CA ARG A 655 -39.69 -26.79 -18.05
C ARG A 655 -40.28 -26.27 -16.72
N ALA A 656 -39.40 -26.14 -15.73
CA ALA A 656 -39.63 -25.53 -14.42
C ALA A 656 -38.40 -24.71 -14.03
N ALA A 657 -38.60 -23.64 -13.25
CA ALA A 657 -37.53 -22.79 -12.74
C ALA A 657 -37.85 -22.36 -11.30
N PHE A 658 -36.81 -22.27 -10.47
CA PHE A 658 -36.86 -21.63 -9.16
C PHE A 658 -36.72 -20.14 -9.33
N GLY A 659 -37.31 -19.31 -8.48
CA GLY A 659 -36.95 -17.90 -8.35
C GLY A 659 -36.33 -17.60 -6.99
N GLY A 660 -35.64 -16.45 -6.89
CA GLY A 660 -35.23 -15.89 -5.60
C GLY A 660 -36.46 -15.73 -4.68
N ALA A 661 -36.34 -16.16 -3.42
CA ALA A 661 -37.39 -16.31 -2.40
C ALA A 661 -38.22 -17.62 -2.40
N GLY A 662 -37.73 -18.72 -3.01
CA GLY A 662 -38.30 -20.06 -2.77
C GLY A 662 -39.54 -20.43 -3.61
N VAL A 663 -39.95 -19.54 -4.51
CA VAL A 663 -41.08 -19.75 -5.43
C VAL A 663 -40.66 -20.65 -6.60
N ILE A 664 -41.41 -21.71 -6.84
CA ILE A 664 -41.17 -22.63 -7.96
C ILE A 664 -42.25 -22.39 -9.01
N LYS A 665 -41.86 -21.94 -10.19
CA LYS A 665 -42.78 -21.78 -11.32
C LYS A 665 -42.51 -22.85 -12.37
N PHE A 666 -43.56 -23.34 -13.00
CA PHE A 666 -43.47 -24.33 -14.06
C PHE A 666 -44.47 -24.05 -15.16
N THR A 667 -44.09 -24.43 -16.38
CA THR A 667 -44.83 -24.12 -17.59
C THR A 667 -45.18 -25.38 -18.38
N GLY A 668 -46.23 -25.28 -19.19
CA GLY A 668 -46.71 -26.37 -20.03
C GLY A 668 -48.03 -26.01 -20.74
N ALA A 669 -48.83 -27.03 -21.02
CA ALA A 669 -50.15 -26.87 -21.66
C ALA A 669 -51.32 -27.17 -20.71
N ILE A 670 -52.33 -26.31 -20.68
CA ILE A 670 -53.67 -26.61 -20.14
C ILE A 670 -54.69 -26.37 -21.24
N GLY A 671 -55.44 -27.40 -21.63
CA GLY A 671 -56.46 -27.28 -22.69
C GLY A 671 -55.89 -26.89 -24.06
N GLY A 672 -54.60 -27.13 -24.31
CA GLY A 672 -53.92 -26.76 -25.56
C GLY A 672 -53.43 -25.31 -25.63
N LEU A 673 -53.32 -24.62 -24.49
CA LEU A 673 -52.77 -23.27 -24.38
C LEU A 673 -51.59 -23.22 -23.39
N PRO A 674 -50.61 -22.32 -23.60
CA PRO A 674 -49.55 -22.05 -22.63
C PRO A 674 -50.13 -21.66 -21.26
N ALA A 675 -49.59 -22.24 -20.20
CA ALA A 675 -49.95 -21.88 -18.83
C ALA A 675 -48.75 -22.01 -17.90
N VAL A 676 -48.68 -21.12 -16.91
CA VAL A 676 -47.68 -21.13 -15.83
C VAL A 676 -48.42 -21.35 -14.51
N LYS A 677 -47.90 -22.26 -13.67
CA LYS A 677 -48.32 -22.40 -12.28
C LYS A 677 -47.17 -22.16 -11.34
N CYS A 678 -47.51 -21.66 -10.15
CA CYS A 678 -46.59 -21.46 -9.04
C CYS A 678 -46.91 -22.49 -7.96
N LEU A 679 -45.89 -23.19 -7.48
CA LEU A 679 -45.92 -23.92 -6.23
C LEU A 679 -45.48 -22.94 -5.14
N ASN A 680 -46.41 -22.63 -4.24
CA ASN A 680 -46.21 -21.74 -3.12
C ASN A 680 -45.55 -22.49 -1.94
N ASP A 681 -44.94 -21.76 -1.01
CA ASP A 681 -44.29 -22.32 0.18
C ASP A 681 -45.22 -23.16 1.07
N ASP A 682 -46.52 -22.87 1.04
CA ASP A 682 -47.55 -23.62 1.78
C ASP A 682 -47.99 -24.91 1.07
N GLY A 683 -47.37 -25.27 -0.06
CA GLY A 683 -47.67 -26.46 -0.86
C GLY A 683 -48.87 -26.30 -1.79
N THR A 684 -49.50 -25.12 -1.87
CA THR A 684 -50.62 -24.86 -2.78
C THR A 684 -50.15 -24.53 -4.19
N LEU A 685 -50.99 -24.86 -5.18
CA LEU A 685 -50.76 -24.50 -6.59
C LEU A 685 -51.66 -23.35 -7.00
N THR A 686 -51.04 -22.28 -7.50
CA THR A 686 -51.74 -21.15 -8.13
C THR A 686 -51.44 -21.10 -9.62
N THR A 687 -52.39 -20.59 -10.42
CA THR A 687 -52.22 -20.43 -11.88
C THR A 687 -52.03 -18.96 -12.20
N GLU A 688 -50.95 -18.65 -12.90
CA GLU A 688 -50.63 -17.30 -13.34
C GLU A 688 -51.52 -16.89 -14.51
N THR A 689 -51.88 -15.61 -14.56
CA THR A 689 -52.63 -15.05 -15.69
C THR A 689 -51.65 -14.61 -16.76
N LEU A 690 -51.68 -15.27 -17.91
CA LEU A 690 -50.80 -14.96 -19.05
C LEU A 690 -51.49 -14.07 -20.09
N PRO A 691 -50.73 -13.30 -20.89
CA PRO A 691 -51.27 -12.61 -22.05
C PRO A 691 -51.80 -13.62 -23.08
N THR A 692 -52.64 -13.14 -24.00
CA THR A 692 -53.11 -13.96 -25.13
C THR A 692 -51.99 -14.13 -26.15
N PHE A 693 -51.54 -15.36 -26.34
CA PHE A 693 -50.63 -15.74 -27.41
C PHE A 693 -51.42 -15.97 -28.71
N ALA A 694 -50.85 -15.56 -29.84
CA ALA A 694 -51.51 -15.62 -31.14
C ALA A 694 -51.57 -17.05 -31.70
N THR A 695 -50.51 -17.83 -31.50
CA THR A 695 -50.36 -19.16 -32.14
C THR A 695 -49.79 -20.24 -31.22
N ALA A 696 -49.28 -19.88 -30.05
CA ALA A 696 -48.71 -20.83 -29.10
C ALA A 696 -49.71 -21.87 -28.57
N THR A 697 -49.27 -23.12 -28.48
CA THR A 697 -50.06 -24.24 -27.92
C THR A 697 -49.53 -24.73 -26.56
N TYR A 698 -48.28 -24.42 -26.22
CA TYR A 698 -47.71 -24.68 -24.89
C TYR A 698 -46.52 -23.77 -24.56
N GLY A 699 -46.25 -23.58 -23.27
CA GLY A 699 -45.00 -22.94 -22.83
C GLY A 699 -43.83 -23.91 -22.95
N SER A 700 -42.74 -23.47 -23.60
CA SER A 700 -41.57 -24.31 -23.89
C SER A 700 -40.35 -23.99 -23.02
N ALA A 701 -40.27 -22.75 -22.49
CA ALA A 701 -39.18 -22.24 -21.67
C ALA A 701 -39.71 -21.46 -20.48
N LEU A 702 -39.03 -21.56 -19.34
CA LEU A 702 -39.23 -20.67 -18.21
C LEU A 702 -37.89 -20.45 -17.49
N CYS A 703 -37.54 -19.19 -17.28
CA CYS A 703 -36.34 -18.81 -16.52
C CYS A 703 -36.58 -17.50 -15.77
N PHE A 704 -35.61 -17.11 -14.95
CA PHE A 704 -35.60 -15.83 -14.25
C PHE A 704 -34.18 -15.29 -14.12
N ILE A 705 -34.07 -14.01 -13.75
CA ILE A 705 -32.83 -13.38 -13.26
C ILE A 705 -33.18 -12.43 -12.11
N GLU A 706 -32.34 -12.38 -11.07
CA GLU A 706 -32.35 -11.29 -10.11
C GLU A 706 -31.39 -10.20 -10.61
N THR A 707 -31.94 -9.02 -10.90
CA THR A 707 -31.13 -7.89 -11.35
C THR A 707 -30.31 -7.32 -10.19
N VAL A 708 -29.24 -6.59 -10.50
CA VAL A 708 -28.41 -5.91 -9.48
C VAL A 708 -29.21 -4.91 -8.61
N GLY A 709 -30.41 -4.50 -9.04
CA GLY A 709 -31.35 -3.69 -8.27
C GLY A 709 -32.29 -4.47 -7.34
N GLY A 710 -32.21 -5.80 -7.31
CA GLY A 710 -33.08 -6.70 -6.55
C GLY A 710 -34.41 -7.04 -7.23
N ASP A 711 -34.63 -6.61 -8.48
CA ASP A 711 -35.83 -6.98 -9.23
C ASP A 711 -35.71 -8.39 -9.81
N LEU A 712 -36.76 -9.20 -9.64
CA LEU A 712 -36.87 -10.55 -10.13
C LEU A 712 -37.56 -10.58 -11.50
N VAL A 713 -36.82 -10.73 -12.59
CA VAL A 713 -37.40 -10.74 -13.95
C VAL A 713 -37.65 -12.19 -14.38
N TRP A 714 -38.91 -12.54 -14.61
CA TRP A 714 -39.31 -13.84 -15.16
C TRP A 714 -39.55 -13.75 -16.67
N VAL A 715 -39.14 -14.78 -17.40
CA VAL A 715 -39.33 -14.88 -18.85
C VAL A 715 -39.90 -16.25 -19.22
N LEU A 716 -40.96 -16.22 -20.02
CA LEU A 716 -41.66 -17.36 -20.59
C LEU A 716 -41.47 -17.36 -22.11
N GLY A 717 -40.97 -18.47 -22.64
CA GLY A 717 -40.93 -18.74 -24.07
C GLY A 717 -41.97 -19.79 -24.46
N THR A 718 -42.51 -19.67 -25.67
CA THR A 718 -43.54 -20.59 -26.19
C THR A 718 -43.04 -21.45 -27.35
N ASP A 719 -43.80 -22.50 -27.67
CA ASP A 719 -43.58 -23.37 -28.82
C ASP A 719 -43.65 -22.67 -30.19
N SER A 720 -44.23 -21.47 -30.25
CA SER A 720 -44.34 -20.67 -31.49
C SER A 720 -43.31 -19.54 -31.59
N GLY A 721 -42.43 -19.39 -30.59
CA GLY A 721 -41.44 -18.31 -30.54
C GLY A 721 -41.95 -17.00 -29.92
N GLU A 722 -43.21 -16.93 -29.50
CA GLU A 722 -43.72 -15.80 -28.72
C GLU A 722 -43.09 -15.77 -27.32
N ILE A 723 -42.76 -14.58 -26.82
CA ILE A 723 -42.06 -14.33 -25.55
C ILE A 723 -42.94 -13.48 -24.65
N ALA A 724 -43.09 -13.88 -23.39
CA ALA A 724 -43.68 -13.05 -22.35
C ALA A 724 -42.70 -12.86 -21.19
N TYR A 725 -42.78 -11.72 -20.51
CA TYR A 725 -41.97 -11.46 -19.32
C TYR A 725 -42.80 -10.78 -18.23
N LYS A 726 -42.35 -10.89 -16.98
CA LYS A 726 -42.84 -10.07 -15.86
C LYS A 726 -41.67 -9.65 -14.98
N VAL A 727 -41.83 -8.54 -14.28
CA VAL A 727 -40.86 -8.07 -13.28
C VAL A 727 -41.53 -8.18 -11.92
N ASN A 728 -40.86 -8.82 -10.97
CA ASN A 728 -41.41 -9.16 -9.65
C ASN A 728 -42.77 -9.86 -9.78
N GLU A 729 -43.81 -9.30 -9.15
CA GLU A 729 -45.17 -9.83 -9.21
C GLU A 729 -46.11 -9.04 -10.13
N ASP A 730 -45.55 -8.23 -11.04
CA ASP A 730 -46.33 -7.54 -12.05
C ASP A 730 -47.02 -8.52 -13.03
N PRO A 731 -48.09 -8.10 -13.71
CA PRO A 731 -48.74 -8.90 -14.74
C PRO A 731 -47.77 -9.30 -15.86
N TRP A 732 -47.96 -10.49 -16.43
CA TRP A 732 -47.22 -10.92 -17.60
C TRP A 732 -47.51 -10.03 -18.80
N VAL A 733 -46.44 -9.56 -19.46
CA VAL A 733 -46.49 -8.71 -20.65
C VAL A 733 -45.92 -9.49 -21.83
N LEU A 734 -46.60 -9.41 -22.98
CA LEU A 734 -46.09 -9.95 -24.24
C LEU A 734 -44.96 -9.05 -24.75
N SER A 735 -43.79 -9.62 -25.02
CA SER A 735 -42.67 -8.90 -25.62
C SER A 735 -42.99 -8.49 -27.06
N SER A 736 -42.51 -7.32 -27.48
CA SER A 736 -42.55 -6.92 -28.89
C SER A 736 -41.55 -7.69 -29.75
N ASP A 737 -40.53 -8.27 -29.13
CA ASP A 737 -39.58 -9.16 -29.78
C ASP A 737 -40.09 -10.60 -29.72
N THR A 738 -40.00 -11.30 -30.84
CA THR A 738 -40.31 -12.74 -30.94
C THR A 738 -39.07 -13.52 -31.35
N MET A 739 -39.06 -14.82 -31.11
CA MET A 739 -38.09 -15.73 -31.69
C MET A 739 -38.52 -16.17 -33.10
N SER A 740 -37.58 -16.52 -33.99
CA SER A 740 -37.86 -16.87 -35.39
C SER A 740 -38.47 -18.24 -35.62
N VAL A 741 -38.26 -19.25 -34.74
CA VAL A 741 -38.79 -20.62 -34.85
C VAL A 741 -39.01 -21.27 -33.46
N GLY A 742 -39.79 -22.36 -33.42
CA GLY A 742 -40.42 -22.98 -32.25
C GLY A 742 -39.54 -23.71 -31.22
N CYS A 743 -40.09 -23.75 -30.02
CA CYS A 743 -39.49 -24.10 -28.73
C CYS A 743 -38.26 -23.25 -28.37
N VAL A 744 -38.52 -22.31 -27.48
CA VAL A 744 -37.51 -21.48 -26.83
C VAL A 744 -36.99 -22.22 -25.61
N ASP A 745 -35.67 -22.19 -25.38
CA ASP A 745 -35.04 -22.48 -24.08
C ASP A 745 -34.41 -21.21 -23.51
N ALA A 746 -34.31 -21.11 -22.19
CA ALA A 746 -33.85 -19.89 -21.54
C ALA A 746 -32.89 -20.17 -20.37
N MET A 747 -31.84 -19.35 -20.23
CA MET A 747 -30.80 -19.46 -19.20
C MET A 747 -30.39 -18.08 -18.69
N THR A 748 -29.76 -18.03 -17.51
CA THR A 748 -29.19 -16.82 -16.92
C THR A 748 -27.75 -17.08 -16.47
N ASN A 749 -26.89 -16.06 -16.44
CA ASN A 749 -25.57 -16.10 -15.79
C ASN A 749 -25.47 -15.13 -14.60
N GLY A 750 -26.63 -14.69 -14.06
CA GLY A 750 -26.71 -13.67 -13.02
C GLY A 750 -26.59 -12.22 -13.53
N ALA A 751 -26.27 -11.99 -14.81
CA ALA A 751 -26.20 -10.65 -15.41
C ALA A 751 -27.08 -10.46 -16.66
N VAL A 752 -27.36 -11.54 -17.41
CA VAL A 752 -28.21 -11.52 -18.60
C VAL A 752 -29.10 -12.76 -18.69
N ILE A 753 -30.30 -12.60 -19.24
CA ILE A 753 -31.19 -13.65 -19.72
C ILE A 753 -30.81 -13.97 -21.16
N VAL A 754 -30.68 -15.24 -21.50
CA VAL A 754 -30.40 -15.71 -22.86
C VAL A 754 -31.53 -16.63 -23.30
N MET A 755 -32.04 -16.43 -24.51
CA MET A 755 -33.04 -17.29 -25.13
C MET A 755 -32.55 -17.84 -26.46
N VAL A 756 -32.85 -19.11 -26.70
CA VAL A 756 -32.46 -19.83 -27.91
C VAL A 756 -33.67 -20.52 -28.52
N ALA A 757 -33.83 -20.41 -29.84
CA ALA A 757 -34.88 -21.09 -30.59
C ALA A 757 -34.35 -22.34 -31.31
N ASP A 758 -35.09 -23.46 -31.19
CA ASP A 758 -34.86 -24.65 -32.00
C ASP A 758 -35.55 -24.53 -33.38
N SER A 759 -35.00 -25.24 -34.36
CA SER A 759 -35.62 -25.42 -35.66
C SER A 759 -35.89 -26.91 -35.83
N SER A 760 -37.16 -27.29 -35.75
CA SER A 760 -37.62 -28.63 -36.11
C SER A 760 -37.54 -28.85 -37.63
N GLY A 761 -36.31 -28.85 -38.17
CA GLY A 761 -36.00 -29.21 -39.55
C GLY A 761 -35.59 -28.08 -40.52
N SER A 762 -35.28 -26.86 -40.06
CA SER A 762 -34.68 -25.80 -40.90
C SER A 762 -33.28 -25.41 -40.40
N ALA A 763 -32.46 -24.75 -41.21
CA ALA A 763 -31.05 -24.43 -40.90
C ALA A 763 -30.84 -23.10 -40.14
N ASP A 764 -31.91 -22.53 -39.59
CA ASP A 764 -31.95 -21.15 -39.10
C ASP A 764 -32.45 -21.10 -37.65
N GLY A 765 -31.62 -21.52 -36.68
CA GLY A 765 -31.85 -21.19 -35.27
C GLY A 765 -31.35 -19.77 -34.96
N GLU A 766 -31.87 -19.14 -33.91
CA GLU A 766 -31.40 -17.83 -33.43
C GLU A 766 -31.18 -17.78 -31.91
N ILE A 767 -30.28 -16.89 -31.47
CA ILE A 767 -29.97 -16.63 -30.07
C ILE A 767 -30.13 -15.15 -29.79
N LYS A 768 -30.89 -14.84 -28.74
CA LYS A 768 -31.04 -13.48 -28.24
C LYS A 768 -30.70 -13.41 -26.77
N TYR A 769 -30.17 -12.28 -26.33
CA TYR A 769 -29.94 -11.99 -24.92
C TYR A 769 -30.61 -10.69 -24.49
N SER A 770 -30.94 -10.60 -23.21
CA SER A 770 -31.65 -9.48 -22.60
C SER A 770 -31.18 -9.30 -21.15
N VAL A 771 -30.99 -8.06 -20.70
CA VAL A 771 -30.72 -7.73 -19.28
C VAL A 771 -31.99 -7.47 -18.48
N ASN A 772 -33.13 -7.34 -19.15
CA ASN A 772 -34.36 -6.79 -18.57
C ASN A 772 -35.64 -7.56 -18.99
N GLY A 773 -35.51 -8.62 -19.77
CA GLY A 773 -36.60 -9.44 -20.31
C GLY A 773 -37.46 -8.76 -21.39
N SER A 774 -37.37 -7.43 -21.55
CA SER A 774 -38.23 -6.65 -22.44
C SER A 774 -37.60 -6.33 -23.79
N THR A 775 -36.27 -6.15 -23.84
CA THR A 775 -35.53 -5.86 -25.08
C THR A 775 -34.53 -6.97 -25.36
N TRP A 776 -34.57 -7.52 -26.57
CA TRP A 776 -33.76 -8.68 -26.96
C TRP A 776 -32.76 -8.32 -28.05
N THR A 777 -31.48 -8.61 -27.82
CA THR A 777 -30.39 -8.36 -28.77
C THR A 777 -29.93 -9.68 -29.39
N LEU A 778 -29.82 -9.73 -30.72
CA LEU A 778 -29.29 -10.89 -31.43
C LEU A 778 -27.80 -11.09 -31.09
N ALA A 779 -27.42 -12.28 -30.63
CA ALA A 779 -26.02 -12.61 -30.36
C ALA A 779 -25.25 -12.78 -31.69
N PRO A 780 -24.03 -12.20 -31.83
CA PRO A 780 -23.20 -12.42 -33.00
C PRO A 780 -22.67 -13.86 -33.01
N LEU A 781 -23.20 -14.70 -33.91
CA LEU A 781 -22.79 -16.09 -34.07
C LEU A 781 -21.69 -16.21 -35.15
N ASN A 782 -20.67 -17.02 -34.87
CA ASN A 782 -19.57 -17.28 -35.82
C ASN A 782 -19.85 -18.49 -36.75
N THR A 783 -20.93 -19.26 -36.55
CA THR A 783 -21.28 -20.46 -37.35
C THR A 783 -22.80 -20.77 -37.39
N PRO A 784 -23.29 -21.53 -38.40
CA PRO A 784 -24.71 -21.91 -38.53
C PRO A 784 -25.15 -22.95 -37.48
N MET A 785 -26.41 -22.88 -37.04
CA MET A 785 -26.97 -23.67 -35.94
C MET A 785 -27.86 -24.84 -36.45
N SER A 786 -27.83 -26.01 -35.80
CA SER A 786 -28.76 -27.13 -36.08
C SER A 786 -29.22 -27.86 -34.82
N LEU A 787 -30.55 -28.08 -34.69
CA LEU A 787 -31.32 -28.93 -33.75
C LEU A 787 -30.86 -29.00 -32.27
N PHE A 788 -31.65 -28.46 -31.34
CA PHE A 788 -31.27 -28.28 -29.93
C PHE A 788 -32.33 -28.69 -28.89
N SER A 789 -31.88 -29.02 -27.67
CA SER A 789 -32.74 -29.03 -26.49
C SER A 789 -31.90 -28.68 -25.24
N ALA A 790 -32.12 -27.53 -24.59
CA ALA A 790 -31.32 -27.15 -23.41
C ALA A 790 -31.79 -27.87 -22.13
N ALA A 791 -30.87 -28.01 -21.18
CA ALA A 791 -31.19 -28.30 -19.79
C ALA A 791 -31.42 -26.97 -19.05
N ALA A 792 -32.31 -26.97 -18.05
CA ALA A 792 -32.55 -25.79 -17.22
C ALA A 792 -31.30 -25.51 -16.37
N LEU A 793 -30.71 -24.33 -16.55
CA LEU A 793 -29.65 -23.80 -15.69
C LEU A 793 -30.30 -22.78 -14.75
N THR A 794 -30.18 -23.00 -13.45
CA THR A 794 -30.69 -22.11 -12.40
C THR A 794 -29.51 -21.56 -11.61
N GLU A 795 -29.06 -20.35 -11.98
CA GLU A 795 -27.96 -19.57 -11.37
C GLU A 795 -26.56 -20.21 -11.37
#